data_AF-A0AAN6BUK0-F1
#
_entry.id   AF-A0AAN6BUK0-F1
#
_cell.length_a   1.000
_cell.length_b   1.000
_cell.length_c   1.000
_cell.angle_alpha   90.00
_cell.angle_beta   90.00
_cell.angle_gamma   90.00
#
_symmetry.space_group_name_H-M   'P 1'
#
loop_
_entity.id
_entity.type
_entity.pdbx_description
1 polymer ?
#
loop_
_entity_poly.entity_id
_entity_poly.type
_entity_poly.pdbx_seq_one_letter_code
_entity_poly.pdbx_strand_id
1 'polypeptide(L)'
;MSSPTFRNPWSDIAPVPDVRVYDPTDSIWPDRLLHVPTMTSHKGGCRDGQRFYDNTPNPRYNVLSYTWGFYRDDDGNSPAITIHGLPWKVPRIKQDHFTADQFHKAIKLAAEGVMKAPCDWLWVDIACIPQEDRAKDKGTDKEKDRHYKNEEKKRLDEELRRLSAQEVGRQVAIFSRAEESFVWLTGLTKEYLEENGSKIRVQALENYISYLGSEVFDMGVNSSIEAAWVFLRGFANEANSFSRWITCFLNHRWCLSLWTLQEMVLRPDAWLLLDNGLLDIESDQARPRDDESVRFPAQIMRDFFRTKGMTSNESVSDQWDRMRGIETGLRNSYFGTLPNQIPSVTEIQNRLGATLRLMKVKGMEAMHVSFPHTAYSAAQHRRCKRMLDRIWGIVQTYGISCQPPLPENKMADEEKLKDLQDDFGAQLVSKMPLLSQLFIHSLGEVGGQVQRPRRSWLITEKCDVDDGWWEHFESGKTRVNLFDSFQPVQDSGTLNLEFKGRAWDIDSFLQPIDPKDSSLGGFNSLFSPLNDALGPSGYDGLMLDQHVSLAVLGSSIGLFRSHEIMVEAVRKLQDYYGKDVAGNGCPILRVASLGCSYVDYAPIVQHVGIVLAPSKDEQNAHDRGSRKKANEIWCRIGLMRWVEDY
;
A
#
# COMPACT_ATOMS: atom_id res chain seq x y z
N MET A 1 34.10 5.01 -6.45
CA MET A 1 32.75 4.88 -6.99
C MET A 1 31.81 4.88 -5.79
N SER A 2 31.04 5.94 -5.61
CA SER A 2 30.14 6.14 -4.47
C SER A 2 28.86 5.30 -4.65
N SER A 3 28.55 4.46 -3.65
CA SER A 3 27.37 3.60 -3.60
C SER A 3 26.07 4.41 -3.74
N PRO A 4 25.06 3.92 -4.51
CA PRO A 4 23.79 4.62 -4.63
C PRO A 4 23.03 4.48 -3.31
N THR A 5 22.97 5.58 -2.54
CA THR A 5 22.06 5.67 -1.40
C THR A 5 20.64 5.42 -1.91
N PHE A 6 19.95 4.40 -1.38
CA PHE A 6 18.52 4.21 -1.58
C PHE A 6 17.80 5.51 -1.18
N ARG A 7 17.48 6.35 -2.17
CA ARG A 7 16.67 7.55 -1.98
C ARG A 7 15.28 7.09 -1.58
N ASN A 8 14.68 7.83 -0.66
CA ASN A 8 13.25 7.74 -0.41
C ASN A 8 12.54 7.82 -1.79
N PRO A 9 11.74 6.82 -2.21
CA PRO A 9 11.10 6.82 -3.53
C PRO A 9 10.13 8.01 -3.71
N TRP A 10 9.76 8.69 -2.61
CA TRP A 10 8.96 9.92 -2.60
C TRP A 10 9.75 11.21 -2.78
N SER A 11 11.09 11.16 -2.68
CA SER A 11 11.94 12.36 -2.74
C SER A 11 12.05 12.95 -4.16
N ASP A 12 11.96 12.10 -5.18
CA ASP A 12 12.06 12.51 -6.59
C ASP A 12 10.68 12.73 -7.27
N ILE A 13 9.58 12.41 -6.57
CA ILE A 13 8.19 12.54 -7.07
C ILE A 13 7.55 13.89 -6.66
N ALA A 14 8.28 14.72 -5.92
CA ALA A 14 7.83 16.08 -5.61
C ALA A 14 7.62 16.89 -6.91
N PRO A 15 6.43 17.46 -7.15
CA PRO A 15 6.21 18.32 -8.31
C PRO A 15 7.07 19.59 -8.17
N VAL A 16 8.05 19.74 -9.08
CA VAL A 16 8.85 20.96 -9.33
C VAL A 16 9.79 21.39 -8.17
N PRO A 17 11.03 21.89 -8.43
CA PRO A 17 12.15 21.84 -7.50
C PRO A 17 12.10 22.72 -6.23
N ASP A 18 11.01 23.44 -5.97
CA ASP A 18 10.98 24.49 -4.93
C ASP A 18 10.12 24.18 -3.70
N VAL A 19 9.56 22.97 -3.61
CA VAL A 19 8.96 22.49 -2.37
C VAL A 19 9.52 21.13 -2.04
N ARG A 20 10.74 21.13 -1.47
CA ARG A 20 11.22 20.02 -0.64
C ARG A 20 10.13 19.77 0.41
N VAL A 21 9.33 18.72 0.26
CA VAL A 21 8.32 18.38 1.29
C VAL A 21 8.98 18.13 2.64
N TYR A 22 10.27 17.80 2.66
CA TYR A 22 11.20 18.17 3.73
C TYR A 22 12.59 18.40 3.15
N ASP A 23 13.20 19.55 3.48
CA ASP A 23 14.62 19.72 3.28
C ASP A 23 15.38 18.78 4.24
N PRO A 24 16.16 17.80 3.75
CA PRO A 24 16.99 16.94 4.62
C PRO A 24 17.94 17.75 5.51
N THR A 25 18.24 19.00 5.13
CA THR A 25 19.13 19.87 5.88
C THR A 25 18.45 20.75 6.94
N ASP A 26 17.11 20.87 7.01
CA ASP A 26 16.50 21.77 8.01
C ASP A 26 15.14 21.33 8.61
N SER A 27 15.17 21.15 9.94
CA SER A 27 14.10 21.33 10.95
C SER A 27 13.36 20.14 11.57
N ILE A 28 13.05 19.04 10.84
CA ILE A 28 12.22 17.98 11.44
C ILE A 28 13.06 16.85 12.03
N TRP A 29 13.12 16.88 13.36
CA TRP A 29 13.72 15.87 14.20
C TRP A 29 12.67 15.26 15.14
N PRO A 30 12.90 14.04 15.64
CA PRO A 30 12.09 13.49 16.72
C PRO A 30 11.98 14.46 17.90
N ASP A 31 10.81 14.58 18.54
CA ASP A 31 10.75 15.35 19.80
C ASP A 31 11.62 14.69 20.87
N ARG A 32 11.79 13.36 20.81
CA ARG A 32 12.56 12.57 21.75
C ARG A 32 13.36 11.47 21.08
N LEU A 33 14.49 11.13 21.69
CA LEU A 33 15.30 9.96 21.36
C LEU A 33 15.69 9.22 22.64
N LEU A 34 15.74 7.89 22.57
CA LEU A 34 16.23 7.04 23.64
C LEU A 34 17.75 6.92 23.53
N HIS A 35 18.47 7.39 24.56
CA HIS A 35 19.88 7.07 24.73
C HIS A 35 19.98 5.66 25.34
N VAL A 36 20.40 4.69 24.51
CA VAL A 36 20.38 3.26 24.83
C VAL A 36 21.33 2.90 25.99
N PRO A 37 22.57 3.43 26.09
CA PRO A 37 23.45 3.09 27.21
C PRO A 37 22.89 3.43 28.59
N THR A 38 22.15 4.54 28.71
CA THR A 38 21.54 4.98 29.99
C THR A 38 20.07 4.63 30.10
N MET A 39 19.46 4.03 29.07
CA MET A 39 18.01 3.81 28.95
C MET A 39 17.19 5.06 29.31
N THR A 40 17.67 6.25 28.90
CA THR A 40 17.04 7.53 29.20
C THR A 40 16.52 8.16 27.91
N SER A 41 15.24 8.52 27.88
CA SER A 41 14.67 9.28 26.77
C SER A 41 14.89 10.77 26.99
N HIS A 42 15.56 11.43 26.05
CA HIS A 42 15.87 12.85 26.11
C HIS A 42 14.98 13.63 25.16
N LYS A 43 14.45 14.76 25.64
CA LYS A 43 13.73 15.73 24.81
C LYS A 43 14.71 16.53 23.96
N GLY A 44 14.41 16.68 22.68
CA GLY A 44 15.19 17.44 21.72
C GLY A 44 15.09 18.94 21.98
N GLY A 45 16.23 19.58 22.27
CA GLY A 45 16.38 21.03 22.27
C GLY A 45 16.79 21.56 20.90
N CYS A 46 16.68 22.87 20.67
CA CYS A 46 17.30 23.55 19.54
C CYS A 46 18.24 24.64 20.07
N ARG A 47 19.48 24.68 19.56
CA ARG A 47 20.47 25.73 19.85
C ARG A 47 21.26 25.99 18.57
N ASP A 48 21.31 27.25 18.14
CA ASP A 48 22.05 27.68 16.93
C ASP A 48 21.68 26.89 15.67
N GLY A 49 20.39 26.56 15.51
CA GLY A 49 19.87 25.78 14.38
C GLY A 49 20.12 24.26 14.46
N GLN A 50 20.89 23.79 15.44
CA GLN A 50 21.15 22.37 15.65
C GLN A 50 20.19 21.78 16.69
N ARG A 51 19.82 20.50 16.50
CA ARG A 51 19.07 19.75 17.50
C ARG A 51 20.01 19.08 18.47
N PHE A 52 19.66 19.11 19.75
CA PHE A 52 20.46 18.52 20.82
C PHE A 52 19.63 17.54 21.63
N TYR A 53 20.22 16.39 21.93
CA TYR A 53 19.69 15.41 22.89
C TYR A 53 20.80 15.12 23.88
N ASP A 54 20.58 15.45 25.16
CA ASP A 54 21.62 15.38 26.19
C ASP A 54 22.95 16.06 25.82
N ASN A 55 22.89 17.29 25.28
CA ASN A 55 24.03 18.03 24.75
C ASN A 55 24.75 17.36 23.56
N THR A 56 24.25 16.24 23.03
CA THR A 56 24.74 15.65 21.78
C THR A 56 24.08 16.34 20.59
N PRO A 57 24.84 17.09 19.76
CA PRO A 57 24.29 17.72 18.57
C PRO A 57 23.98 16.67 17.51
N ASN A 58 22.78 16.76 16.95
CA ASN A 58 22.31 16.02 15.78
C ASN A 58 22.70 14.53 15.81
N PRO A 59 22.38 13.77 16.88
CA PRO A 59 22.85 12.41 17.04
C PRO A 59 22.35 11.53 15.89
N ARG A 60 23.21 10.62 15.45
CA ARG A 60 22.82 9.47 14.61
C ARG A 60 21.91 8.55 15.42
N TYR A 61 20.83 8.07 14.82
CA TYR A 61 19.92 7.16 15.49
C TYR A 61 19.37 6.10 14.54
N ASN A 62 19.05 4.93 15.12
CA ASN A 62 18.28 3.87 14.45
C ASN A 62 16.80 3.95 14.84
N VAL A 63 15.92 3.27 14.10
CA VAL A 63 14.49 3.11 14.47
C VAL A 63 14.15 1.65 14.75
N LEU A 64 13.30 1.41 15.75
CA LEU A 64 12.77 0.09 16.08
C LEU A 64 11.24 0.08 16.01
N SER A 65 10.71 -0.62 15.01
CA SER A 65 9.30 -0.87 14.77
C SER A 65 8.85 -2.20 15.39
N TYR A 66 7.68 -2.21 16.03
CA TYR A 66 7.07 -3.37 16.67
C TYR A 66 5.60 -3.08 17.08
N THR A 67 4.86 -4.06 17.60
CA THR A 67 3.41 -3.92 17.87
C THR A 67 2.99 -4.15 19.33
N TRP A 68 3.54 -3.38 20.28
CA TRP A 68 3.19 -3.53 21.70
C TRP A 68 1.70 -3.37 22.02
N GLY A 69 0.96 -2.55 21.24
CA GLY A 69 -0.46 -2.26 21.48
C GLY A 69 -1.38 -3.48 21.45
N PHE A 70 -0.97 -4.57 20.80
CA PHE A 70 -1.69 -5.86 20.78
C PHE A 70 -1.53 -6.67 22.06
N TYR A 71 -0.47 -6.39 22.81
CA TYR A 71 0.00 -7.23 23.92
C TYR A 71 0.08 -6.44 25.23
N ARG A 72 -0.56 -5.27 25.26
CA ARG A 72 -0.64 -4.44 26.46
C ARG A 72 -1.22 -5.27 27.61
N ASP A 73 -0.54 -5.23 28.75
CA ASP A 73 -1.03 -5.81 29.99
C ASP A 73 -1.81 -4.73 30.76
N ASP A 74 -3.11 -4.69 30.52
CA ASP A 74 -4.03 -3.77 31.20
C ASP A 74 -4.34 -4.19 32.65
N ASP A 75 -4.03 -5.44 33.03
CA ASP A 75 -4.22 -5.95 34.40
C ASP A 75 -3.05 -5.54 35.31
N GLY A 76 -1.92 -5.14 34.72
CA GLY A 76 -0.77 -4.60 35.45
C GLY A 76 0.08 -5.67 36.13
N ASN A 77 -0.08 -6.95 35.77
CA ASN A 77 0.61 -8.08 36.38
C ASN A 77 2.08 -8.18 35.94
N SER A 78 2.40 -7.66 34.76
CA SER A 78 3.71 -7.74 34.13
C SER A 78 4.56 -6.51 34.47
N PRO A 79 5.88 -6.66 34.67
CA PRO A 79 6.79 -5.53 34.85
C PRO A 79 6.90 -4.71 33.55
N ALA A 80 6.97 -3.39 33.68
CA ALA A 80 7.31 -2.52 32.56
C ALA A 80 8.83 -2.48 32.36
N ILE A 81 9.29 -2.29 31.12
CA ILE A 81 10.69 -1.92 30.87
C ILE A 81 10.97 -0.56 31.52
N THR A 82 12.13 -0.46 32.18
CA THR A 82 12.53 0.78 32.83
C THR A 82 13.14 1.73 31.80
N ILE A 83 12.51 2.88 31.62
CA ILE A 83 13.01 3.98 30.78
C ILE A 83 12.94 5.26 31.60
N HIS A 84 14.08 5.95 31.71
CA HIS A 84 14.19 7.19 32.47
C HIS A 84 13.87 8.41 31.60
N GLY A 85 13.62 9.56 32.25
CA GLY A 85 13.40 10.84 31.56
C GLY A 85 12.04 10.99 30.88
N LEU A 86 11.09 10.08 31.10
CA LEU A 86 9.74 10.14 30.54
C LEU A 86 8.75 10.85 31.48
N PRO A 87 7.91 11.78 30.98
CA PRO A 87 6.80 12.35 31.75
C PRO A 87 5.54 11.46 31.73
N TRP A 88 5.56 10.33 31.02
CA TRP A 88 4.49 9.33 30.99
C TRP A 88 4.98 7.97 31.49
N LYS A 89 4.03 7.09 31.83
CA LYS A 89 4.34 5.70 32.19
C LYS A 89 4.55 4.86 30.95
N VAL A 90 5.59 4.03 30.96
CA VAL A 90 5.80 3.02 29.92
C VAL A 90 4.71 1.95 30.02
N PRO A 91 4.01 1.61 28.90
CA PRO A 91 3.04 0.53 28.89
C PRO A 91 3.65 -0.81 29.29
N ARG A 92 2.90 -1.58 30.10
CA ARG A 92 3.24 -2.97 30.43
C ARG A 92 2.82 -3.88 29.29
N ILE A 93 3.56 -4.96 29.10
CA ILE A 93 3.33 -5.95 28.05
C ILE A 93 3.18 -7.30 28.71
N LYS A 94 2.23 -8.11 28.24
CA LYS A 94 1.97 -9.42 28.80
C LYS A 94 3.20 -10.32 28.63
N GLN A 95 3.64 -10.93 29.73
CA GLN A 95 4.86 -11.77 29.75
C GLN A 95 4.77 -13.02 28.88
N ASP A 96 3.57 -13.51 28.59
CA ASP A 96 3.34 -14.63 27.64
C ASP A 96 3.71 -14.26 26.20
N HIS A 97 3.88 -12.97 25.92
CA HIS A 97 4.33 -12.48 24.62
C HIS A 97 5.83 -12.17 24.59
N PHE A 98 6.29 -11.24 25.43
CA PHE A 98 7.73 -11.04 25.71
C PHE A 98 7.94 -10.30 27.04
N THR A 99 9.12 -10.49 27.62
CA THR A 99 9.54 -9.86 28.87
C THR A 99 10.22 -8.52 28.65
N ALA A 100 10.28 -7.70 29.71
CA ALA A 100 11.04 -6.44 29.69
C ALA A 100 12.52 -6.65 29.31
N ASP A 101 13.12 -7.76 29.72
CA ASP A 101 14.51 -8.11 29.41
C ASP A 101 14.69 -8.46 27.93
N GLN A 102 13.76 -9.21 27.35
CA GLN A 102 13.76 -9.48 25.90
C GLN A 102 13.64 -8.18 25.11
N PHE A 103 12.79 -7.25 25.55
CA PHE A 103 12.67 -5.97 24.89
C PHE A 103 13.93 -5.10 25.03
N HIS A 104 14.52 -5.06 26.22
CA HIS A 104 15.80 -4.37 26.43
C HIS A 104 16.92 -4.95 25.54
N LYS A 105 16.97 -6.28 25.38
CA LYS A 105 17.88 -6.94 24.43
C LYS A 105 17.61 -6.52 22.99
N ALA A 106 16.34 -6.44 22.57
CA ALA A 106 15.98 -6.00 21.23
C ALA A 106 16.39 -4.54 20.96
N ILE A 107 16.19 -3.64 21.93
CA ILE A 107 16.66 -2.23 21.87
C ILE A 107 18.17 -2.17 21.69
N LYS A 108 18.94 -2.97 22.45
CA LYS A 108 20.40 -3.03 22.34
C LYS A 108 20.86 -3.53 20.97
N LEU A 109 20.26 -4.62 20.48
CA LEU A 109 20.58 -5.15 19.15
C LEU A 109 20.28 -4.15 18.03
N ALA A 110 19.17 -3.41 18.14
CA ALA A 110 18.85 -2.34 17.17
C ALA A 110 19.85 -1.17 17.26
N ALA A 111 20.36 -0.84 18.45
CA ALA A 111 21.36 0.21 18.66
C ALA A 111 22.76 -0.19 18.16
N GLU A 112 23.14 -1.46 18.34
CA GLU A 112 24.40 -2.02 17.83
C GLU A 112 24.53 -1.88 16.31
N GLY A 113 23.40 -1.88 15.59
CA GLY A 113 23.38 -1.77 14.13
C GLY A 113 23.77 -3.07 13.44
N VAL A 114 23.72 -3.08 12.10
CA VAL A 114 24.17 -4.24 11.31
C VAL A 114 25.29 -3.84 10.36
N MET A 115 25.05 -2.79 9.56
CA MET A 115 25.99 -2.38 8.51
C MET A 115 26.82 -1.16 8.92
N LYS A 116 26.26 -0.29 9.76
CA LYS A 116 26.87 0.98 10.13
C LYS A 116 27.48 0.90 11.52
N ALA A 117 28.29 1.90 11.86
CA ALA A 117 28.77 2.06 13.23
C ALA A 117 27.58 2.17 14.20
N PRO A 118 27.68 1.54 15.40
CA PRO A 118 26.64 1.57 16.42
C PRO A 118 26.09 2.99 16.66
N CYS A 119 24.79 3.06 16.94
CA CYS A 119 24.12 4.28 17.33
C CYS A 119 23.75 4.19 18.82
N ASP A 120 24.26 5.10 19.63
CA ASP A 120 23.84 5.20 21.05
C ASP A 120 22.38 5.67 21.19
N TRP A 121 21.77 6.13 20.11
CA TRP A 121 20.43 6.68 20.08
C TRP A 121 19.48 5.82 19.25
N LEU A 122 18.28 5.61 19.79
CA LEU A 122 17.21 4.86 19.14
C LEU A 122 15.91 5.66 19.21
N TRP A 123 15.16 5.66 18.12
CA TRP A 123 13.76 6.04 18.14
C TRP A 123 12.89 4.79 18.25
N VAL A 124 12.06 4.74 19.30
CA VAL A 124 11.13 3.64 19.60
C VAL A 124 9.89 4.20 20.28
N ASP A 125 8.71 3.77 19.83
CA ASP A 125 7.40 4.35 20.20
C ASP A 125 7.23 4.62 21.69
N ILE A 126 7.46 3.62 22.55
CA ILE A 126 7.19 3.77 23.99
C ILE A 126 8.09 4.80 24.70
N ALA A 127 9.24 5.10 24.11
CA ALA A 127 10.23 6.03 24.65
C ALA A 127 10.14 7.41 23.99
N CYS A 128 9.61 7.50 22.78
CA CYS A 128 9.65 8.74 21.99
C CYS A 128 8.26 9.35 21.79
N ILE A 129 7.20 8.54 21.83
CA ILE A 129 5.81 8.98 21.71
C ILE A 129 5.14 8.91 23.08
N PRO A 130 4.49 9.98 23.56
CA PRO A 130 3.64 9.93 24.74
C PRO A 130 2.59 8.81 24.69
N GLN A 131 2.52 8.02 25.75
CA GLN A 131 1.63 6.86 25.84
C GLN A 131 0.41 7.15 26.72
N GLU A 132 -0.79 6.79 26.25
CA GLU A 132 -2.02 6.95 27.04
C GLU A 132 -2.02 6.00 28.26
N ASP A 133 -2.13 6.56 29.47
CA ASP A 133 -2.40 5.79 30.69
C ASP A 133 -3.87 5.37 30.70
N ARG A 134 -4.14 4.17 30.17
CA ARG A 134 -5.47 3.53 30.17
C ARG A 134 -5.69 2.63 31.37
N ALA A 135 -4.83 2.65 32.39
CA ALA A 135 -5.15 2.03 33.66
C ALA A 135 -6.37 2.75 34.21
N LYS A 136 -7.56 2.27 33.81
CA LYS A 136 -8.84 2.81 34.20
C LYS A 136 -8.82 2.88 35.72
N ASP A 137 -8.95 4.09 36.26
CA ASP A 137 -10.18 4.60 36.85
C ASP A 137 -11.36 3.59 36.89
N LYS A 138 -11.12 2.35 37.35
CA LYS A 138 -12.13 1.53 38.00
C LYS A 138 -12.27 2.13 39.38
N GLY A 139 -12.98 3.26 39.44
CA GLY A 139 -13.25 3.97 40.67
C GLY A 139 -13.80 3.02 41.72
N THR A 140 -13.08 2.87 42.82
CA THR A 140 -13.72 2.94 44.12
C THR A 140 -14.03 4.42 44.37
N ASP A 141 -15.29 4.70 44.72
CA ASP A 141 -15.95 6.00 44.80
C ASP A 141 -15.43 6.98 45.86
N LYS A 142 -14.13 7.07 46.09
CA LYS A 142 -13.59 7.99 47.10
C LYS A 142 -12.96 9.26 46.53
N GLU A 143 -13.74 10.32 46.76
CA GLU A 143 -13.34 11.63 47.28
C GLU A 143 -12.88 12.69 46.28
N LYS A 144 -13.89 13.45 45.83
CA LYS A 144 -14.12 14.91 45.96
C LYS A 144 -13.00 15.93 46.27
N ASP A 145 -11.76 15.53 46.60
CA ASP A 145 -10.59 16.43 46.61
C ASP A 145 -9.93 16.55 45.21
N ARG A 146 -10.53 15.92 44.20
CA ARG A 146 -10.01 15.82 42.83
C ARG A 146 -10.14 17.09 41.99
N HIS A 147 -10.86 18.14 42.40
CA HIS A 147 -11.20 19.21 41.46
C HIS A 147 -9.99 20.04 40.99
N TYR A 148 -9.03 20.36 41.87
CA TYR A 148 -7.82 21.12 41.50
C TYR A 148 -6.71 20.23 40.88
N LYS A 149 -6.52 18.99 41.36
CA LYS A 149 -5.63 18.01 40.72
C LYS A 149 -6.10 17.59 39.32
N ASN A 150 -7.38 17.80 39.00
CA ASN A 150 -7.94 17.49 37.70
C ASN A 150 -7.54 18.52 36.62
N GLU A 151 -7.33 19.81 36.94
CA GLU A 151 -6.99 20.79 35.89
C GLU A 151 -5.54 20.64 35.40
N GLU A 152 -4.57 20.54 36.30
CA GLU A 152 -3.17 20.35 35.92
C GLU A 152 -2.95 19.01 35.22
N LYS A 153 -3.56 17.94 35.73
CA LYS A 153 -3.56 16.64 35.06
C LYS A 153 -4.23 16.71 33.68
N LYS A 154 -5.37 17.39 33.56
CA LYS A 154 -6.05 17.57 32.27
C LYS A 154 -5.19 18.36 31.28
N ARG A 155 -4.50 19.41 31.74
CA ARG A 155 -3.56 20.19 30.92
C ARG A 155 -2.40 19.33 30.46
N LEU A 156 -1.80 18.54 31.35
CA LEU A 156 -0.73 17.62 31.02
C LEU A 156 -1.20 16.53 30.04
N ASP A 157 -2.35 15.91 30.28
CA ASP A 157 -2.92 14.88 29.40
C ASP A 157 -3.17 15.45 28.00
N GLU A 158 -3.69 16.68 27.91
CA GLU A 158 -3.91 17.37 26.63
C GLU A 158 -2.60 17.73 25.93
N GLU A 159 -1.59 18.20 26.68
CA GLU A 159 -0.25 18.45 26.14
C GLU A 159 0.39 17.16 25.61
N LEU A 160 0.29 16.04 26.35
CA LEU A 160 0.82 14.75 25.95
C LEU A 160 0.11 14.21 24.70
N ARG A 161 -1.21 14.39 24.58
CA ARG A 161 -1.95 14.05 23.35
C ARG A 161 -1.48 14.87 22.17
N ARG A 162 -1.30 16.18 22.35
CA ARG A 162 -0.79 17.08 21.30
C ARG A 162 0.61 16.67 20.87
N LEU A 163 1.50 16.36 21.82
CA LEU A 163 2.85 15.88 21.54
C LEU A 163 2.84 14.52 20.83
N SER A 164 1.96 13.61 21.23
CA SER A 164 1.77 12.31 20.55
C SER A 164 1.34 12.50 19.10
N ALA A 165 0.33 13.33 18.85
CA ALA A 165 -0.13 13.64 17.50
C ALA A 165 0.97 14.31 16.64
N GLN A 166 1.76 15.21 17.23
CA GLN A 166 2.89 15.85 16.54
C GLN A 166 4.00 14.86 16.19
N GLU A 167 4.38 13.99 17.13
CA GLU A 167 5.42 12.99 16.91
C GLU A 167 5.00 11.95 15.89
N VAL A 168 3.74 11.47 16.00
CA VAL A 168 3.12 10.63 14.98
C VAL A 168 3.20 11.33 13.63
N GLY A 169 2.77 12.60 13.53
CA GLY A 169 2.82 13.42 12.32
C GLY A 169 4.21 13.58 11.68
N ARG A 170 5.29 13.33 12.43
CA ARG A 170 6.68 13.39 11.97
C ARG A 170 7.25 12.04 11.56
N GLN A 171 6.53 10.93 11.75
CA GLN A 171 7.08 9.58 11.55
C GLN A 171 7.76 9.39 10.19
N VAL A 172 7.18 9.92 9.11
CA VAL A 172 7.82 9.85 7.77
C VAL A 172 9.22 10.46 7.76
N ALA A 173 9.38 11.66 8.31
CA ALA A 173 10.68 12.33 8.40
C ALA A 173 11.63 11.58 9.34
N ILE A 174 11.11 11.08 10.47
CA ILE A 174 11.88 10.32 11.46
C ILE A 174 12.45 9.03 10.86
N PHE A 175 11.61 8.24 10.18
CA PHE A 175 12.02 7.00 9.53
C PHE A 175 12.95 7.27 8.35
N SER A 176 12.69 8.32 7.56
CA SER A 176 13.56 8.70 6.44
C SER A 176 14.96 9.14 6.88
N ARG A 177 15.11 9.69 8.08
CA ARG A 177 16.40 10.16 8.63
C ARG A 177 17.18 9.08 9.38
N ALA A 178 16.51 8.03 9.86
CA ALA A 178 17.16 7.00 10.67
C ALA A 178 18.23 6.23 9.88
N GLU A 179 19.37 5.96 10.53
CA GLU A 179 20.54 5.33 9.91
C GLU A 179 20.23 3.91 9.42
N GLU A 180 19.58 3.12 10.27
CA GLU A 180 19.06 1.78 10.01
C GLU A 180 17.66 1.65 10.63
N SER A 181 16.84 0.75 10.06
CA SER A 181 15.51 0.44 10.55
C SER A 181 15.43 -1.02 10.93
N PHE A 182 14.75 -1.31 12.03
CA PHE A 182 14.56 -2.65 12.56
C PHE A 182 13.07 -2.92 12.78
N VAL A 183 12.63 -4.11 12.41
CA VAL A 183 11.29 -4.63 12.69
C VAL A 183 11.45 -5.82 13.61
N TRP A 184 10.96 -5.71 14.84
CA TRP A 184 11.00 -6.81 15.78
C TRP A 184 9.73 -7.65 15.68
N LEU A 185 9.88 -8.87 15.17
CA LEU A 185 8.82 -9.87 15.11
C LEU A 185 8.81 -10.71 16.38
N THR A 186 8.37 -10.05 17.44
CA THR A 186 8.19 -10.59 18.79
C THR A 186 7.46 -11.94 18.82
N GLY A 187 7.98 -12.91 19.55
CA GLY A 187 7.41 -14.27 19.64
C GLY A 187 7.78 -15.18 18.48
N LEU A 188 8.56 -14.70 17.50
CA LEU A 188 9.20 -15.54 16.50
C LEU A 188 10.67 -15.72 16.86
N THR A 189 11.16 -16.95 16.66
CA THR A 189 12.58 -17.30 16.75
C THR A 189 13.05 -17.88 15.42
N LYS A 190 14.38 -17.92 15.21
CA LYS A 190 14.95 -18.59 14.04
C LYS A 190 14.51 -20.06 13.95
N GLU A 191 14.54 -20.76 15.07
CA GLU A 191 14.17 -22.18 15.15
C GLU A 191 12.70 -22.34 14.80
N TYR A 192 11.82 -21.47 15.30
CA TYR A 192 10.40 -21.52 14.94
C TYR A 192 10.16 -21.34 13.45
N LEU A 193 10.89 -20.43 12.80
CA LEU A 193 10.81 -20.24 11.35
C LEU A 193 11.43 -21.42 10.58
N GLU A 194 12.52 -22.00 11.08
CA GLU A 194 13.17 -23.18 10.50
C GLU A 194 12.30 -24.45 10.65
N GLU A 195 11.66 -24.66 11.80
CA GLU A 195 10.74 -25.78 12.06
C GLU A 195 9.46 -25.66 11.23
N ASN A 196 9.02 -24.43 10.90
CA ASN A 196 7.82 -24.18 10.11
C ASN A 196 8.06 -23.97 8.61
N GLY A 197 9.30 -23.99 8.13
CA GLY A 197 9.63 -23.77 6.71
C GLY A 197 11.14 -23.75 6.41
N SER A 198 11.83 -24.80 6.81
CA SER A 198 13.28 -24.98 6.83
C SER A 198 14.04 -24.37 5.64
N LYS A 199 14.73 -23.25 5.94
CA LYS A 199 15.84 -22.61 5.21
C LYS A 199 15.62 -22.01 3.81
N ILE A 200 14.43 -22.02 3.22
CA ILE A 200 14.30 -21.68 1.80
C ILE A 200 13.53 -20.39 1.49
N ARG A 201 14.20 -19.58 0.64
CA ARG A 201 13.76 -18.38 -0.08
C ARG A 201 13.06 -18.77 -1.40
N VAL A 202 12.29 -17.88 -2.03
CA VAL A 202 11.70 -18.15 -3.36
C VAL A 202 12.72 -18.59 -4.43
N GLN A 203 14.01 -18.33 -4.21
CA GLN A 203 15.09 -18.76 -5.10
C GLN A 203 15.13 -20.28 -5.37
N ALA A 204 14.73 -21.15 -4.43
CA ALA A 204 14.64 -22.58 -4.75
C ALA A 204 13.51 -22.87 -5.75
N LEU A 205 12.34 -22.25 -5.58
CA LEU A 205 11.23 -22.35 -6.53
C LEU A 205 11.62 -21.85 -7.92
N GLU A 206 12.36 -20.75 -7.98
CA GLU A 206 12.91 -20.24 -9.24
C GLU A 206 13.89 -21.19 -9.89
N ASN A 207 14.76 -21.84 -9.11
CA ASN A 207 15.68 -22.83 -9.65
C ASN A 207 14.88 -23.96 -10.31
N TYR A 208 13.87 -24.51 -9.63
CA TYR A 208 13.00 -25.55 -10.19
C TYR A 208 12.29 -25.10 -11.48
N ILE A 209 11.81 -23.86 -11.54
CA ILE A 209 11.13 -23.31 -12.73
C ILE A 209 12.11 -23.04 -13.87
N SER A 210 13.29 -22.50 -13.55
CA SER A 210 14.35 -22.26 -14.54
C SER A 210 14.84 -23.57 -15.14
N TYR A 211 14.90 -24.65 -14.34
CA TYR A 211 15.19 -25.98 -14.84
C TYR A 211 14.14 -26.44 -15.87
N LEU A 212 12.85 -26.24 -15.63
CA LEU A 212 11.77 -26.60 -16.59
C LEU A 212 11.85 -25.84 -17.93
N GLY A 213 12.35 -24.61 -17.91
CA GLY A 213 12.54 -23.79 -19.11
C GLY A 213 13.84 -24.08 -19.87
N SER A 214 14.74 -24.90 -19.33
CA SER A 214 16.05 -25.17 -19.93
C SER A 214 16.03 -26.38 -20.88
N GLU A 215 16.80 -26.32 -21.96
CA GLU A 215 17.00 -27.46 -22.90
C GLU A 215 17.53 -28.72 -22.19
N VAL A 216 18.17 -28.55 -21.03
CA VAL A 216 18.68 -29.63 -20.18
C VAL A 216 17.55 -30.53 -19.67
N PHE A 217 16.35 -29.98 -19.45
CA PHE A 217 15.19 -30.75 -19.03
C PHE A 217 14.64 -31.62 -20.16
N ASP A 218 14.62 -31.09 -21.38
CA ASP A 218 14.19 -31.80 -22.60
C ASP A 218 15.14 -32.95 -22.95
N MET A 219 16.44 -32.81 -22.64
CA MET A 219 17.46 -33.84 -22.85
C MET A 219 17.53 -34.92 -21.75
N GLY A 220 17.09 -34.62 -20.51
CA GLY A 220 17.36 -35.47 -19.34
C GLY A 220 16.15 -36.16 -18.70
N VAL A 221 14.99 -35.50 -18.63
CA VAL A 221 13.82 -36.02 -17.89
C VAL A 221 12.98 -37.00 -18.72
N ASN A 222 13.14 -36.97 -20.06
CA ASN A 222 12.64 -38.02 -20.94
C ASN A 222 13.36 -39.38 -20.74
N SER A 223 14.39 -39.46 -19.89
CA SER A 223 15.18 -40.69 -19.69
C SER A 223 14.85 -41.51 -18.42
N SER A 224 14.20 -40.96 -17.38
CA SER A 224 13.65 -41.79 -16.30
C SER A 224 12.48 -41.14 -15.53
N ILE A 225 11.45 -41.97 -15.31
CA ILE A 225 10.28 -41.70 -14.45
C ILE A 225 10.70 -41.23 -13.04
N GLU A 226 11.81 -41.77 -12.51
CA GLU A 226 12.32 -41.45 -11.18
C GLU A 226 12.76 -39.97 -11.08
N ALA A 227 13.43 -39.43 -12.11
CA ALA A 227 13.87 -38.04 -12.13
C ALA A 227 12.68 -37.07 -12.13
N ALA A 228 11.64 -37.36 -12.92
CA ALA A 228 10.39 -36.60 -12.94
C ALA A 228 9.69 -36.62 -11.58
N TRP A 229 9.67 -37.78 -10.91
CA TRP A 229 9.09 -37.91 -9.58
C TRP A 229 9.86 -37.10 -8.53
N VAL A 230 11.20 -37.20 -8.50
CA VAL A 230 12.06 -36.42 -7.59
C VAL A 230 11.87 -34.93 -7.83
N PHE A 231 11.78 -34.49 -9.10
CA PHE A 231 11.52 -33.10 -9.45
C PHE A 231 10.19 -32.59 -8.89
N LEU A 232 9.08 -33.25 -9.20
CA LEU A 232 7.75 -32.80 -8.77
C LEU A 232 7.60 -32.85 -7.24
N ARG A 233 8.15 -33.88 -6.60
CA ARG A 233 8.17 -33.97 -5.13
C ARG A 233 8.98 -32.84 -4.51
N GLY A 234 10.16 -32.55 -5.06
CA GLY A 234 11.02 -31.44 -4.64
C GLY A 234 10.28 -30.11 -4.76
N PHE A 235 9.73 -29.81 -5.94
CA PHE A 235 8.97 -28.59 -6.17
C PHE A 235 7.76 -28.45 -5.25
N ALA A 236 6.99 -29.52 -5.05
CA ALA A 236 5.83 -29.52 -4.14
C ALA A 236 6.25 -29.24 -2.68
N ASN A 237 7.36 -29.83 -2.22
CA ASN A 237 7.90 -29.58 -0.90
C ASN A 237 8.33 -28.12 -0.76
N GLU A 238 9.03 -27.56 -1.74
CA GLU A 238 9.45 -26.16 -1.72
C GLU A 238 8.27 -25.19 -1.72
N ALA A 239 7.26 -25.45 -2.55
CA ALA A 239 6.07 -24.60 -2.62
C ALA A 239 5.30 -24.62 -1.29
N ASN A 240 5.24 -25.78 -0.64
CA ASN A 240 4.63 -25.94 0.67
C ASN A 240 5.43 -25.22 1.76
N SER A 241 6.76 -25.37 1.79
CA SER A 241 7.64 -24.69 2.75
C SER A 241 7.55 -23.18 2.62
N PHE A 242 7.67 -22.65 1.39
CA PHE A 242 7.51 -21.23 1.11
C PHE A 242 6.14 -20.71 1.58
N SER A 243 5.06 -21.41 1.22
CA SER A 243 3.70 -20.99 1.59
C SER A 243 3.47 -21.00 3.10
N ARG A 244 4.02 -21.98 3.83
CA ARG A 244 3.95 -22.02 5.31
C ARG A 244 4.74 -20.88 5.93
N TRP A 245 5.96 -20.67 5.47
CA TRP A 245 6.84 -19.63 5.99
C TRP A 245 6.25 -18.23 5.79
N ILE A 246 5.81 -17.91 4.57
CA ILE A 246 5.25 -16.59 4.28
C ILE A 246 3.91 -16.39 5.01
N THR A 247 3.10 -17.44 5.13
CA THR A 247 1.85 -17.38 5.91
C THR A 247 2.12 -17.14 7.39
N CYS A 248 3.18 -17.74 7.95
CA CYS A 248 3.62 -17.49 9.32
C CYS A 248 3.98 -16.01 9.51
N PHE A 249 4.85 -15.48 8.66
CA PHE A 249 5.25 -14.07 8.69
C PHE A 249 4.05 -13.12 8.51
N LEU A 250 3.21 -13.35 7.50
CA LEU A 250 2.07 -12.49 7.17
C LEU A 250 0.92 -12.52 8.18
N ASN A 251 0.85 -13.55 9.01
CA ASN A 251 -0.09 -13.64 10.13
C ASN A 251 0.46 -13.08 11.43
N HIS A 252 1.76 -12.73 11.49
CA HIS A 252 2.33 -12.03 12.63
C HIS A 252 1.59 -10.71 12.87
N ARG A 253 1.41 -10.30 14.14
CA ARG A 253 0.64 -9.08 14.49
C ARG A 253 1.22 -7.82 13.86
N TRP A 254 2.52 -7.79 13.63
CA TRP A 254 3.17 -6.74 12.85
C TRP A 254 2.55 -6.62 11.45
N CYS A 255 2.39 -7.71 10.70
CA CYS A 255 1.72 -7.71 9.39
C CYS A 255 0.19 -7.47 9.46
N LEU A 256 -0.38 -7.37 10.67
CA LEU A 256 -1.81 -7.05 10.86
C LEU A 256 -2.04 -5.62 11.30
N SER A 257 -1.04 -4.92 11.84
CA SER A 257 -1.20 -3.55 12.30
C SER A 257 -1.27 -2.58 11.12
N LEU A 258 -2.06 -1.50 11.28
CA LEU A 258 -2.11 -0.41 10.31
C LEU A 258 -0.82 0.42 10.34
N TRP A 259 -0.34 0.76 11.53
CA TRP A 259 0.87 1.59 11.71
C TRP A 259 2.11 0.97 11.07
N THR A 260 2.23 -0.35 11.17
CA THR A 260 3.37 -1.08 10.59
C THR A 260 3.31 -1.17 9.08
N LEU A 261 2.13 -1.04 8.45
CA LEU A 261 2.04 -0.95 6.99
C LEU A 261 2.72 0.33 6.49
N GLN A 262 2.50 1.46 7.17
CA GLN A 262 3.20 2.70 6.89
C GLN A 262 4.71 2.51 7.06
N GLU A 263 5.15 1.96 8.18
CA GLU A 263 6.57 1.73 8.47
C GLU A 263 7.23 0.81 7.44
N MET A 264 6.53 -0.24 7.00
CA MET A 264 6.97 -1.17 5.96
C MET A 264 7.16 -0.50 4.60
N VAL A 265 6.28 0.43 4.24
CA VAL A 265 6.38 1.23 3.00
C VAL A 265 7.48 2.28 3.10
N LEU A 266 7.69 2.87 4.28
CA LEU A 266 8.73 3.87 4.49
C LEU A 266 10.13 3.28 4.54
N ARG A 267 10.27 2.05 5.06
CA ARG A 267 11.54 1.35 5.25
C ARG A 267 11.46 -0.09 4.74
N PRO A 268 11.32 -0.30 3.42
CA PRO A 268 11.43 -1.63 2.82
C PRO A 268 12.83 -2.25 3.02
N ASP A 269 13.78 -1.41 3.44
CA ASP A 269 15.15 -1.71 3.80
C ASP A 269 15.31 -2.06 5.30
N ALA A 270 14.23 -2.39 6.03
CA ALA A 270 14.34 -2.73 7.44
C ALA A 270 14.96 -4.13 7.69
N TRP A 271 15.69 -4.24 8.79
CA TRP A 271 16.21 -5.49 9.32
C TRP A 271 15.14 -6.22 10.12
N LEU A 272 15.04 -7.54 9.97
CA LEU A 272 14.18 -8.34 10.83
C LEU A 272 14.91 -8.81 12.08
N LEU A 273 14.41 -8.37 13.22
CA LEU A 273 14.84 -8.82 14.52
C LEU A 273 13.86 -9.87 15.03
N LEU A 274 14.38 -11.01 15.48
CA LEU A 274 13.66 -12.08 16.17
C LEU A 274 14.10 -12.12 17.64
N ASP A 275 13.39 -12.87 18.47
CA ASP A 275 13.68 -12.91 19.92
C ASP A 275 15.08 -13.47 20.25
N ASN A 276 15.59 -14.33 19.36
CA ASN A 276 16.92 -14.92 19.46
C ASN A 276 17.97 -14.27 18.55
N GLY A 277 17.66 -13.14 17.90
CA GLY A 277 18.62 -12.32 17.16
C GLY A 277 18.16 -11.93 15.76
N LEU A 278 19.07 -11.33 15.00
CA LEU A 278 18.80 -10.88 13.63
C LEU A 278 18.52 -12.07 12.70
N LEU A 279 17.44 -12.01 11.94
CA LEU A 279 17.17 -12.98 10.88
C LEU A 279 18.12 -12.71 9.72
N ASP A 280 19.10 -13.60 9.56
CA ASP A 280 19.98 -13.60 8.41
C ASP A 280 19.33 -14.44 7.31
N ILE A 281 18.79 -13.78 6.29
CA ILE A 281 18.32 -14.50 5.11
C ILE A 281 19.53 -14.95 4.29
N GLU A 282 20.66 -14.22 4.31
CA GLU A 282 21.79 -14.35 3.38
C GLU A 282 23.15 -14.59 4.04
N SER A 283 23.46 -15.86 4.31
CA SER A 283 24.84 -16.34 4.22
C SER A 283 24.91 -17.64 3.44
N ASP A 284 24.79 -17.53 2.12
CA ASP A 284 25.59 -18.45 1.32
C ASP A 284 27.04 -18.02 1.57
N GLN A 285 27.76 -18.80 2.40
CA GLN A 285 29.08 -18.48 2.95
C GLN A 285 30.15 -18.16 1.88
N ALA A 286 29.81 -18.34 0.59
CA ALA A 286 30.67 -18.18 -0.56
C ALA A 286 30.73 -16.75 -1.13
N ARG A 287 29.83 -15.82 -0.75
CA ARG A 287 29.91 -14.42 -1.22
C ARG A 287 30.41 -13.49 -0.10
N PRO A 288 31.47 -12.70 -0.35
CA PRO A 288 31.87 -11.61 0.56
C PRO A 288 30.66 -10.70 0.85
N ARG A 289 30.54 -10.21 2.08
CA ARG A 289 29.51 -9.26 2.54
C ARG A 289 29.68 -7.85 1.92
N ASP A 290 30.05 -7.78 0.66
CA ASP A 290 30.37 -6.53 -0.01
C ASP A 290 29.05 -5.91 -0.52
N ASP A 291 28.66 -4.82 0.16
CA ASP A 291 27.69 -3.74 -0.12
C ASP A 291 26.20 -4.05 -0.38
N GLU A 292 25.77 -5.28 -0.65
CA GLU A 292 24.35 -5.57 -0.98
C GLU A 292 23.71 -6.77 -0.26
N SER A 293 23.95 -6.95 1.05
CA SER A 293 23.13 -7.90 1.82
C SER A 293 21.65 -7.53 1.68
N VAL A 294 20.86 -8.38 1.02
CA VAL A 294 19.48 -8.04 0.67
C VAL A 294 18.65 -7.95 1.95
N ARG A 295 18.12 -6.76 2.21
CA ARG A 295 17.31 -6.48 3.39
C ARG A 295 15.94 -7.15 3.29
N PHE A 296 15.37 -7.54 4.42
CA PHE A 296 14.34 -8.57 4.45
C PHE A 296 12.99 -8.20 3.79
N PRO A 297 12.35 -7.05 4.06
CA PRO A 297 11.12 -6.70 3.36
C PRO A 297 11.35 -6.58 1.84
N ALA A 298 12.51 -6.09 1.41
CA ALA A 298 12.92 -6.09 0.01
C ALA A 298 13.09 -7.51 -0.57
N GLN A 299 13.60 -8.48 0.21
CA GLN A 299 13.63 -9.88 -0.23
C GLN A 299 12.23 -10.49 -0.31
N ILE A 300 11.35 -10.25 0.67
CA ILE A 300 9.93 -10.69 0.58
C ILE A 300 9.22 -10.06 -0.62
N MET A 301 9.51 -8.80 -0.89
CA MET A 301 8.98 -8.09 -2.05
C MET A 301 9.48 -8.73 -3.36
N ARG A 302 10.79 -9.02 -3.45
CA ARG A 302 11.36 -9.75 -4.58
C ARG A 302 10.67 -11.10 -4.75
N ASP A 303 10.48 -11.82 -3.65
CA ASP A 303 9.77 -13.10 -3.58
C ASP A 303 8.29 -12.96 -4.02
N PHE A 304 7.63 -11.85 -3.69
CA PHE A 304 6.28 -11.51 -4.14
C PHE A 304 6.21 -11.37 -5.66
N PHE A 305 7.04 -10.53 -6.26
CA PHE A 305 7.03 -10.30 -7.70
C PHE A 305 7.38 -11.55 -8.49
N ARG A 306 8.31 -12.35 -7.96
CA ARG A 306 8.66 -13.66 -8.52
C ARG A 306 7.46 -14.60 -8.49
N THR A 307 6.79 -14.73 -7.35
CA THR A 307 5.56 -15.53 -7.22
C THR A 307 4.43 -15.00 -8.11
N LYS A 308 4.29 -13.68 -8.25
CA LYS A 308 3.35 -13.01 -9.18
C LYS A 308 3.65 -13.44 -10.61
N GLY A 309 4.90 -13.34 -11.06
CA GLY A 309 5.34 -13.81 -12.37
C GLY A 309 5.02 -15.29 -12.60
N MET A 310 5.25 -16.15 -11.60
CA MET A 310 4.96 -17.59 -11.71
C MET A 310 3.47 -17.93 -11.84
N THR A 311 2.59 -17.10 -11.30
CA THR A 311 1.15 -17.43 -11.20
C THR A 311 0.27 -16.66 -12.18
N SER A 312 0.75 -15.54 -12.72
CA SER A 312 -0.06 -14.62 -13.54
C SER A 312 0.48 -14.37 -14.95
N ASN A 313 1.73 -14.77 -15.27
CA ASN A 313 2.32 -14.51 -16.57
C ASN A 313 1.94 -15.59 -17.58
N GLU A 314 1.42 -15.17 -18.75
CA GLU A 314 1.15 -16.06 -19.88
C GLU A 314 2.40 -16.85 -20.30
N SER A 315 3.60 -16.25 -20.17
CA SER A 315 4.87 -16.91 -20.48
C SER A 315 5.21 -18.09 -19.57
N VAL A 316 4.55 -18.22 -18.42
CA VAL A 316 4.72 -19.33 -17.46
C VAL A 316 3.61 -20.38 -17.60
N SER A 317 2.54 -20.09 -18.36
CA SER A 317 1.47 -21.07 -18.62
C SER A 317 2.02 -22.35 -19.23
N ASP A 318 2.92 -22.22 -20.21
CA ASP A 318 3.59 -23.34 -20.86
C ASP A 318 4.37 -24.21 -19.87
N GLN A 319 4.99 -23.61 -18.84
CA GLN A 319 5.74 -24.33 -17.82
C GLN A 319 4.80 -25.13 -16.92
N TRP A 320 3.65 -24.58 -16.53
CA TRP A 320 2.62 -25.30 -15.79
C TRP A 320 2.02 -26.45 -16.62
N ASP A 321 1.82 -26.25 -17.92
CA ASP A 321 1.34 -27.30 -18.82
C ASP A 321 2.36 -28.42 -19.00
N ARG A 322 3.66 -28.09 -19.12
CA ARG A 322 4.75 -29.08 -19.08
C ARG A 322 4.72 -29.89 -17.79
N MET A 323 4.57 -29.24 -16.64
CA MET A 323 4.46 -29.93 -15.34
C MET A 323 3.25 -30.86 -15.28
N ARG A 324 2.09 -30.43 -15.77
CA ARG A 324 0.89 -31.29 -15.88
C ARG A 324 1.12 -32.49 -16.79
N GLY A 325 1.86 -32.31 -17.89
CA GLY A 325 2.27 -33.39 -18.77
C GLY A 325 3.12 -34.44 -18.06
N ILE A 326 4.11 -33.99 -17.28
CA ILE A 326 4.97 -34.85 -16.46
C ILE A 326 4.13 -35.61 -15.42
N GLU A 327 3.27 -34.91 -14.68
CA GLU A 327 2.37 -35.53 -13.70
C GLU A 327 1.51 -36.63 -14.35
N THR A 328 0.93 -36.35 -15.51
CA THR A 328 0.11 -37.31 -16.27
C THR A 328 0.94 -38.53 -16.69
N GLY A 329 2.15 -38.32 -17.19
CA GLY A 329 3.08 -39.39 -17.56
C GLY A 329 3.45 -40.31 -16.39
N LEU A 330 3.74 -39.73 -15.22
CA LEU A 330 3.99 -40.49 -14.00
C LEU A 330 2.77 -41.32 -13.58
N ARG A 331 1.58 -40.69 -13.54
CA ARG A 331 0.32 -41.36 -13.16
C ARG A 331 -0.03 -42.53 -14.06
N ASN A 332 0.23 -42.41 -15.35
CA ASN A 332 0.00 -43.50 -16.32
C ASN A 332 1.05 -44.62 -16.21
N SER A 333 2.29 -44.29 -15.81
CA SER A 333 3.38 -45.26 -15.74
C SER A 333 3.33 -46.12 -14.48
N TYR A 334 2.84 -45.59 -13.35
CA TYR A 334 2.63 -46.36 -12.13
C TYR A 334 1.14 -46.73 -11.98
N PHE A 335 0.74 -47.86 -12.56
CA PHE A 335 -0.58 -48.45 -12.31
C PHE A 335 -0.70 -48.89 -10.83
N GLY A 336 -1.16 -47.99 -9.97
CA GLY A 336 -1.72 -48.31 -8.64
C GLY A 336 -0.81 -48.16 -7.42
N THR A 337 0.48 -47.82 -7.56
CA THR A 337 1.40 -47.67 -6.41
C THR A 337 2.19 -46.36 -6.39
N LEU A 338 1.86 -45.38 -7.22
CA LEU A 338 2.34 -44.02 -6.99
C LEU A 338 1.95 -43.64 -5.56
N PRO A 339 2.89 -43.23 -4.69
CA PRO A 339 2.53 -42.79 -3.36
C PRO A 339 1.50 -41.68 -3.50
N ASN A 340 0.37 -41.78 -2.79
CA ASN A 340 -0.62 -40.69 -2.60
C ASN A 340 -0.02 -39.44 -1.91
N GLN A 341 1.30 -39.26 -2.00
CA GLN A 341 2.10 -38.33 -1.23
C GLN A 341 2.54 -37.10 -2.04
N ILE A 342 2.38 -37.08 -3.37
CA ILE A 342 2.66 -35.88 -4.17
C ILE A 342 1.35 -35.14 -4.49
N PRO A 343 1.21 -33.87 -4.05
CA PRO A 343 0.15 -32.96 -4.48
C PRO A 343 0.08 -32.86 -6.02
N SER A 344 -1.13 -32.71 -6.57
CA SER A 344 -1.25 -32.44 -8.01
C SER A 344 -0.61 -31.09 -8.37
N VAL A 345 -0.15 -30.94 -9.62
CA VAL A 345 0.41 -29.66 -10.10
C VAL A 345 -0.61 -28.53 -9.92
N THR A 346 -1.89 -28.80 -10.16
CA THR A 346 -3.00 -27.88 -9.90
C THR A 346 -3.11 -27.48 -8.42
N GLU A 347 -2.90 -28.41 -7.49
CA GLU A 347 -2.88 -28.11 -6.06
C GLU A 347 -1.71 -27.19 -5.69
N ILE A 348 -0.53 -27.44 -6.25
CA ILE A 348 0.66 -26.60 -6.05
C ILE A 348 0.40 -25.18 -6.59
N GLN A 349 -0.11 -25.07 -7.82
CA GLN A 349 -0.45 -23.80 -8.45
C GLN A 349 -1.50 -23.03 -7.62
N ASN A 350 -2.55 -23.70 -7.16
CA ASN A 350 -3.59 -23.11 -6.31
C ASN A 350 -3.02 -22.61 -4.98
N ARG A 351 -2.08 -23.35 -4.39
CA ARG A 351 -1.40 -22.99 -3.15
C ARG A 351 -0.56 -21.72 -3.32
N LEU A 352 0.27 -21.66 -4.37
CA LEU A 352 1.06 -20.47 -4.68
C LEU A 352 0.15 -19.26 -5.00
N GLY A 353 -0.95 -19.48 -5.74
CA GLY A 353 -1.95 -18.44 -5.99
C GLY A 353 -2.63 -17.94 -4.71
N ALA A 354 -2.93 -18.83 -3.75
CA ALA A 354 -3.47 -18.43 -2.45
C ALA A 354 -2.46 -17.64 -1.62
N THR A 355 -1.20 -18.07 -1.64
CA THR A 355 -0.07 -17.35 -1.02
C THR A 355 0.09 -15.96 -1.61
N LEU A 356 0.07 -15.80 -2.93
CA LEU A 356 0.16 -14.49 -3.58
C LEU A 356 -1.00 -13.58 -3.19
N ARG A 357 -2.24 -14.11 -3.17
CA ARG A 357 -3.41 -13.34 -2.71
C ARG A 357 -3.24 -12.87 -1.27
N LEU A 358 -2.71 -13.72 -0.39
CA LEU A 358 -2.42 -13.34 0.99
C LEU A 358 -1.38 -12.23 1.06
N MET A 359 -0.28 -12.33 0.30
CA MET A 359 0.74 -11.28 0.22
C MET A 359 0.16 -9.94 -0.25
N LYS A 360 -0.67 -9.95 -1.31
CA LYS A 360 -1.36 -8.77 -1.82
C LYS A 360 -2.29 -8.15 -0.77
N VAL A 361 -3.15 -8.96 -0.15
CA VAL A 361 -4.05 -8.53 0.94
C VAL A 361 -3.28 -7.95 2.12
N LYS A 362 -2.10 -8.46 2.44
CA LYS A 362 -1.25 -7.88 3.50
C LYS A 362 -0.46 -6.65 3.06
N GLY A 363 -0.58 -6.20 1.82
CA GLY A 363 0.09 -5.00 1.33
C GLY A 363 1.58 -5.21 1.01
N MET A 364 2.02 -6.44 0.75
CA MET A 364 3.39 -6.68 0.31
C MET A 364 3.69 -5.99 -1.03
N GLU A 365 2.66 -5.85 -1.87
CA GLU A 365 2.71 -5.11 -3.12
C GLU A 365 3.12 -3.65 -2.88
N ALA A 366 2.55 -3.00 -1.86
CA ALA A 366 2.80 -1.59 -1.52
C ALA A 366 4.26 -1.27 -1.18
N MET A 367 5.11 -2.27 -0.90
CA MET A 367 6.51 -2.03 -0.53
C MET A 367 7.35 -1.51 -1.71
N HIS A 368 6.96 -1.81 -2.94
CA HIS A 368 7.70 -1.40 -4.15
C HIS A 368 7.13 -0.14 -4.79
N VAL A 369 5.91 0.24 -4.39
CA VAL A 369 5.14 1.18 -5.20
C VAL A 369 5.47 2.60 -4.79
N SER A 370 5.88 3.38 -5.79
CA SER A 370 5.93 4.84 -5.80
C SER A 370 4.56 5.50 -5.73
N PHE A 371 3.49 4.74 -5.42
CA PHE A 371 2.12 5.20 -5.45
C PHE A 371 1.43 5.02 -4.09
N PRO A 372 1.09 6.12 -3.37
CA PRO A 372 0.75 6.06 -1.96
C PRO A 372 -0.64 5.48 -1.73
N HIS A 373 -1.45 5.43 -2.79
CA HIS A 373 -2.74 4.77 -2.77
C HIS A 373 -2.61 3.26 -2.60
N THR A 374 -1.51 2.61 -3.00
CA THR A 374 -1.37 1.15 -2.82
C THR A 374 -1.30 0.81 -1.34
N ALA A 375 -0.55 1.61 -0.57
CA ALA A 375 -0.53 1.51 0.87
C ALA A 375 -1.90 1.83 1.49
N TYR A 376 -2.62 2.83 0.96
CA TYR A 376 -3.97 3.15 1.46
C TYR A 376 -5.01 2.07 1.15
N SER A 377 -4.93 1.44 -0.03
CA SER A 377 -5.76 0.29 -0.40
C SER A 377 -5.47 -0.90 0.50
N ALA A 378 -4.19 -1.23 0.72
CA ALA A 378 -3.79 -2.31 1.62
C ALA A 378 -4.18 -2.06 3.09
N ALA A 379 -4.33 -0.80 3.49
CA ALA A 379 -4.77 -0.43 4.84
C ALA A 379 -6.10 -1.10 5.22
N GLN A 380 -7.03 -1.28 4.27
CA GLN A 380 -8.35 -1.89 4.51
C GLN A 380 -8.26 -3.28 5.18
N HIS A 381 -7.17 -4.01 4.93
CA HIS A 381 -6.94 -5.35 5.45
C HIS A 381 -6.15 -5.38 6.77
N ARG A 382 -5.71 -4.20 7.22
CA ARG A 382 -5.03 -4.02 8.51
C ARG A 382 -6.03 -3.71 9.61
N ARG A 383 -5.60 -3.93 10.85
CA ARG A 383 -6.33 -3.66 12.08
C ARG A 383 -5.91 -2.31 12.62
N CYS A 384 -6.89 -1.49 12.98
CA CYS A 384 -6.72 -0.25 13.72
C CYS A 384 -7.51 -0.33 15.03
N LYS A 385 -7.03 0.35 16.07
CA LYS A 385 -7.74 0.39 17.37
C LYS A 385 -8.80 1.49 17.39
N ARG A 386 -8.49 2.65 16.80
CA ARG A 386 -9.44 3.73 16.57
C ARG A 386 -9.76 3.78 15.08
N MET A 387 -11.02 4.02 14.74
CA MET A 387 -11.43 4.15 13.33
C MET A 387 -10.73 5.34 12.65
N LEU A 388 -10.47 6.42 13.38
CA LEU A 388 -9.75 7.59 12.86
C LEU A 388 -8.31 7.27 12.42
N ASP A 389 -7.68 6.25 13.01
CA ASP A 389 -6.30 5.86 12.63
C ASP A 389 -6.24 5.40 11.18
N ARG A 390 -7.36 4.99 10.57
CA ARG A 390 -7.49 4.65 9.14
C ARG A 390 -6.99 5.77 8.22
N ILE A 391 -7.13 7.02 8.64
CA ILE A 391 -6.62 8.19 7.92
C ILE A 391 -5.33 8.69 8.56
N TRP A 392 -5.26 8.80 9.89
CA TRP A 392 -4.05 9.33 10.55
C TRP A 392 -2.80 8.50 10.30
N GLY A 393 -2.94 7.17 10.21
CA GLY A 393 -1.84 6.24 9.95
C GLY A 393 -1.44 6.14 8.47
N ILE A 394 -2.04 6.92 7.57
CA ILE A 394 -1.65 6.92 6.15
C ILE A 394 -1.44 8.31 5.58
N VAL A 395 -2.11 9.35 6.09
CA VAL A 395 -2.07 10.72 5.54
C VAL A 395 -0.65 11.28 5.37
N GLN A 396 0.27 10.83 6.22
CA GLN A 396 1.66 11.27 6.17
C GLN A 396 2.42 10.73 4.97
N THR A 397 2.05 9.58 4.42
CA THR A 397 2.67 9.06 3.18
C THR A 397 2.39 9.98 1.98
N TYR A 398 1.36 10.82 2.09
CA TYR A 398 1.04 11.88 1.13
C TYR A 398 1.68 13.23 1.48
N GLY A 399 2.35 13.33 2.63
CA GLY A 399 2.81 14.59 3.22
C GLY A 399 1.66 15.58 3.46
N ILE A 400 0.47 15.10 3.80
CA ILE A 400 -0.71 15.92 4.07
C ILE A 400 -0.88 16.05 5.59
N SER A 401 -1.40 17.20 6.04
CA SER A 401 -1.86 17.39 7.42
C SER A 401 -3.36 17.66 7.38
N CYS A 402 -4.12 16.83 8.09
CA CYS A 402 -5.54 17.03 8.24
C CYS A 402 -5.87 17.89 9.47
N GLN A 403 -6.87 18.75 9.36
CA GLN A 403 -7.46 19.53 10.44
C GLN A 403 -8.99 19.55 10.27
N PRO A 404 -9.66 18.39 10.39
CA PRO A 404 -11.10 18.34 10.22
C PRO A 404 -11.77 19.25 11.27
N PRO A 405 -12.89 19.91 10.92
CA PRO A 405 -13.67 20.67 11.88
C PRO A 405 -14.30 19.71 12.89
N LEU A 406 -13.58 19.40 13.97
CA LEU A 406 -14.08 18.51 15.02
C LEU A 406 -14.95 19.31 15.99
N PRO A 407 -16.27 19.10 16.04
CA PRO A 407 -17.10 19.76 17.04
C PRO A 407 -16.73 19.27 18.46
N GLU A 408 -16.79 20.20 19.41
CA GLU A 408 -16.05 20.09 20.67
C GLU A 408 -16.46 18.94 21.61
N ASN A 409 -17.61 18.28 21.45
CA ASN A 409 -17.93 17.04 22.18
C ASN A 409 -19.28 16.45 21.68
N LYS A 410 -19.31 15.14 21.36
CA LYS A 410 -20.48 14.22 21.19
C LYS A 410 -20.66 13.53 19.83
N MET A 411 -19.85 13.78 18.81
CA MET A 411 -19.98 13.01 17.56
C MET A 411 -19.56 11.54 17.73
N ALA A 412 -20.27 10.66 17.02
CA ALA A 412 -19.88 9.26 16.87
C ALA A 412 -18.55 9.17 16.10
N ASP A 413 -17.76 8.12 16.33
CA ASP A 413 -16.45 7.97 15.69
C ASP A 413 -16.57 7.80 14.17
N GLU A 414 -17.71 7.28 13.68
CA GLU A 414 -18.02 7.18 12.26
C GLU A 414 -18.19 8.57 11.61
N GLU A 415 -18.84 9.51 12.29
CA GLU A 415 -19.02 10.87 11.76
C GLU A 415 -17.70 11.63 11.76
N LYS A 416 -16.90 11.51 12.82
CA LYS A 416 -15.55 12.09 12.85
C LYS A 416 -14.66 11.51 11.76
N LEU A 417 -14.77 10.21 11.48
CA LEU A 417 -14.03 9.57 10.39
C LEU A 417 -14.47 10.13 9.03
N LYS A 418 -15.78 10.35 8.86
CA LYS A 418 -16.34 10.95 7.64
C LYS A 418 -15.76 12.35 7.42
N ASP A 419 -15.74 13.20 8.44
CA ASP A 419 -15.19 14.56 8.35
C ASP A 419 -13.69 14.56 8.12
N LEU A 420 -12.97 13.63 8.73
CA LEU A 420 -11.53 13.42 8.50
C LEU A 420 -11.24 12.93 7.07
N GLN A 421 -12.10 12.09 6.49
CA GLN A 421 -12.02 11.70 5.09
C GLN A 421 -12.31 12.86 4.14
N ASP A 422 -13.27 13.73 4.47
CA ASP A 422 -13.58 14.95 3.71
C ASP A 422 -12.37 15.86 3.64
N ASP A 423 -11.80 16.17 4.80
CA ASP A 423 -10.62 17.02 4.89
C ASP A 423 -9.42 16.36 4.20
N PHE A 424 -9.15 15.07 4.42
CA PHE A 424 -8.09 14.35 3.70
C PHE A 424 -8.24 14.45 2.18
N GLY A 425 -9.44 14.20 1.66
CA GLY A 425 -9.71 14.31 0.24
C GLY A 425 -9.53 15.73 -0.30
N ALA A 426 -10.03 16.74 0.42
CA ALA A 426 -9.87 18.15 0.05
C ALA A 426 -8.40 18.57 0.02
N GLN A 427 -7.62 18.19 1.04
CA GLN A 427 -6.19 18.46 1.09
C GLN A 427 -5.44 17.72 -0.02
N LEU A 428 -5.81 16.48 -0.32
CA LEU A 428 -5.20 15.69 -1.40
C LEU A 428 -5.48 16.29 -2.78
N VAL A 429 -6.71 16.69 -3.06
CA VAL A 429 -7.09 17.42 -4.28
C VAL A 429 -6.28 18.71 -4.39
N SER A 430 -6.20 19.49 -3.33
CA SER A 430 -5.51 20.79 -3.33
C SER A 430 -4.00 20.64 -3.54
N LYS A 431 -3.39 19.60 -2.94
CA LYS A 431 -1.95 19.37 -3.00
C LYS A 431 -1.51 18.64 -4.27
N MET A 432 -2.28 17.62 -4.69
CA MET A 432 -1.93 16.71 -5.78
C MET A 432 -3.18 16.34 -6.60
N PRO A 433 -3.73 17.27 -7.43
CA PRO A 433 -4.96 17.08 -8.21
C PRO A 433 -5.00 15.77 -9.02
N LEU A 434 -3.93 15.52 -9.78
CA LEU A 434 -3.76 14.34 -10.63
C LEU A 434 -3.85 13.06 -9.78
N LEU A 435 -2.92 12.91 -8.83
CA LEU A 435 -2.86 11.78 -7.92
C LEU A 435 -4.22 11.54 -7.24
N SER A 436 -4.89 12.60 -6.79
CA SER A 436 -6.16 12.50 -6.07
C SER A 436 -7.26 11.75 -6.80
N GLN A 437 -7.16 11.54 -8.11
CA GLN A 437 -8.14 10.85 -8.95
C GLN A 437 -7.63 9.56 -9.59
N LEU A 438 -6.35 9.22 -9.40
CA LEU A 438 -5.70 8.04 -9.99
C LEU A 438 -6.00 6.75 -9.21
N PHE A 439 -7.28 6.41 -9.10
CA PHE A 439 -7.73 5.20 -8.41
C PHE A 439 -9.04 4.70 -9.02
N ILE A 440 -9.45 3.46 -8.80
CA ILE A 440 -10.84 3.01 -9.04
C ILE A 440 -11.43 2.50 -7.73
N HIS A 441 -12.72 2.72 -7.49
CA HIS A 441 -13.37 2.18 -6.29
C HIS A 441 -13.54 0.66 -6.42
N SER A 442 -13.02 -0.09 -5.44
CA SER A 442 -13.21 -1.53 -5.35
C SER A 442 -14.53 -1.87 -4.64
N LEU A 443 -15.05 -3.08 -4.88
CA LEU A 443 -16.27 -3.54 -4.22
C LEU A 443 -16.00 -3.74 -2.72
N GLY A 444 -16.70 -2.97 -1.91
CA GLY A 444 -16.90 -3.30 -0.51
C GLY A 444 -18.16 -4.12 -0.35
N GLU A 445 -18.06 -5.34 0.16
CA GLU A 445 -19.24 -6.06 0.66
C GLU A 445 -19.37 -5.85 2.17
N VAL A 446 -20.54 -5.40 2.61
CA VAL A 446 -20.91 -5.37 4.03
C VAL A 446 -22.23 -6.12 4.17
N GLY A 447 -22.21 -7.29 4.81
CA GLY A 447 -23.40 -8.13 4.95
C GLY A 447 -23.96 -8.63 3.62
N GLY A 448 -23.11 -8.86 2.61
CA GLY A 448 -23.52 -9.32 1.28
C GLY A 448 -24.13 -8.23 0.38
N GLN A 449 -24.13 -6.96 0.82
CA GLN A 449 -24.53 -5.82 0.00
C GLN A 449 -23.32 -5.02 -0.48
N VAL A 450 -23.36 -4.64 -1.76
CA VAL A 450 -22.36 -3.79 -2.40
C VAL A 450 -22.48 -2.38 -1.85
N GLN A 451 -21.45 -1.94 -1.13
CA GLN A 451 -21.36 -0.60 -0.60
C GLN A 451 -20.79 0.34 -1.68
N ARG A 452 -21.61 1.29 -2.13
CA ARG A 452 -21.14 2.37 -3.00
C ARG A 452 -20.27 3.35 -2.20
N PRO A 453 -19.24 3.96 -2.81
CA PRO A 453 -18.53 5.04 -2.18
C PRO A 453 -19.49 6.18 -1.88
N ARG A 454 -19.28 6.89 -0.78
CA ARG A 454 -20.12 8.04 -0.43
C ARG A 454 -20.05 9.14 -1.49
N ARG A 455 -18.87 9.32 -2.10
CA ARG A 455 -18.62 10.23 -3.22
C ARG A 455 -17.63 9.56 -4.16
N SER A 456 -17.90 9.56 -5.45
CA SER A 456 -17.07 8.82 -6.40
C SER A 456 -15.70 9.46 -6.67
N TRP A 457 -15.56 10.78 -6.48
CA TRP A 457 -14.29 11.50 -6.60
C TRP A 457 -13.40 11.38 -5.36
N LEU A 458 -13.96 11.01 -4.21
CA LEU A 458 -13.23 10.93 -2.95
C LEU A 458 -12.56 9.57 -2.83
N ILE A 459 -11.23 9.53 -2.76
CA ILE A 459 -10.51 8.27 -2.51
C ILE A 459 -10.92 7.65 -1.16
N THR A 460 -10.98 6.32 -1.13
CA THR A 460 -11.19 5.55 0.10
C THR A 460 -10.18 4.40 0.19
N GLU A 461 -10.07 3.75 1.36
CA GLU A 461 -9.27 2.53 1.49
C GLU A 461 -9.79 1.38 0.62
N LYS A 462 -11.04 1.45 0.15
CA LYS A 462 -11.62 0.54 -0.84
C LYS A 462 -11.38 1.06 -2.25
N CYS A 463 -10.11 1.31 -2.56
CA CYS A 463 -9.68 1.61 -3.92
C CYS A 463 -8.80 0.48 -4.47
N ASP A 464 -8.71 0.41 -5.79
CA ASP A 464 -7.73 -0.36 -6.52
C ASP A 464 -6.91 0.58 -7.39
N VAL A 465 -5.61 0.32 -7.39
CA VAL A 465 -4.55 1.15 -7.95
C VAL A 465 -3.39 0.29 -8.46
N ASP A 466 -3.56 -1.04 -8.46
CA ASP A 466 -2.52 -1.98 -8.86
C ASP A 466 -2.74 -2.40 -10.31
N ASP A 467 -2.25 -1.57 -11.22
CA ASP A 467 -1.69 -2.09 -12.45
C ASP A 467 -0.32 -1.45 -12.68
N GLY A 468 0.54 -2.20 -13.36
CA GLY A 468 1.89 -1.71 -13.68
C GLY A 468 1.88 -0.41 -14.48
N TRP A 469 0.74 -0.03 -15.09
CA TRP A 469 0.61 1.21 -15.84
C TRP A 469 0.83 2.44 -14.95
N TRP A 470 0.27 2.48 -13.74
CA TRP A 470 0.46 3.63 -12.84
C TRP A 470 1.94 3.83 -12.45
N GLU A 471 2.67 2.73 -12.24
CA GLU A 471 4.11 2.79 -11.97
C GLU A 471 4.87 3.41 -13.15
N HIS A 472 4.52 3.04 -14.39
CA HIS A 472 5.12 3.62 -15.60
C HIS A 472 4.70 5.07 -15.83
N PHE A 473 3.48 5.45 -15.43
CA PHE A 473 2.98 6.82 -15.57
C PHE A 473 3.66 7.79 -14.59
N GLU A 474 4.02 7.31 -13.39
CA GLU A 474 4.63 8.10 -12.32
C GLU A 474 6.17 8.12 -12.36
N SER A 475 6.82 7.06 -12.87
CA SER A 475 8.29 6.94 -12.85
C SER A 475 8.97 7.72 -13.98
N GLY A 476 9.83 8.69 -13.60
CA GLY A 476 10.80 9.31 -14.52
C GLY A 476 10.22 10.17 -15.64
N LYS A 477 8.96 10.62 -15.51
CA LYS A 477 8.24 11.38 -16.53
C LYS A 477 7.83 12.75 -16.05
N THR A 478 7.84 13.72 -16.96
CA THR A 478 7.24 15.03 -16.73
C THR A 478 5.72 14.86 -16.73
N ARG A 479 5.07 15.32 -15.66
CA ARG A 479 3.61 15.23 -15.46
C ARG A 479 2.96 16.59 -15.66
N VAL A 480 1.85 16.63 -16.37
CA VAL A 480 1.07 17.86 -16.56
C VAL A 480 -0.35 17.61 -16.11
N ASN A 481 -0.83 18.43 -15.17
CA ASN A 481 -2.25 18.52 -14.87
C ASN A 481 -2.92 19.29 -16.02
N LEU A 482 -3.94 18.68 -16.63
CA LEU A 482 -4.62 19.23 -17.81
C LEU A 482 -5.92 19.96 -17.48
N PHE A 483 -6.28 20.06 -16.20
CA PHE A 483 -7.37 20.92 -15.76
C PHE A 483 -6.94 22.39 -15.64
N ASP A 484 -7.80 23.29 -16.11
CA ASP A 484 -7.69 24.73 -15.89
C ASP A 484 -7.93 25.08 -14.41
N SER A 485 -8.87 24.37 -13.77
CA SER A 485 -9.13 24.44 -12.32
C SER A 485 -9.55 23.07 -11.79
N PHE A 486 -9.16 22.76 -10.55
CA PHE A 486 -9.50 21.50 -9.88
C PHE A 486 -9.45 21.69 -8.36
N GLN A 487 -10.60 21.88 -7.72
CA GLN A 487 -10.66 22.32 -6.33
C GLN A 487 -11.83 21.71 -5.55
N PRO A 488 -11.66 21.43 -4.26
CA PRO A 488 -12.79 21.07 -3.40
C PRO A 488 -13.65 22.31 -3.13
N VAL A 489 -14.97 22.16 -3.16
CA VAL A 489 -15.94 23.23 -2.85
C VAL A 489 -16.97 22.72 -1.86
N GLN A 490 -17.18 23.49 -0.79
CA GLN A 490 -18.23 23.22 0.18
C GLN A 490 -19.52 23.92 -0.26
N ASP A 491 -20.55 23.16 -0.63
CA ASP A 491 -21.88 23.69 -0.92
C ASP A 491 -22.92 23.05 0.01
N SER A 492 -23.64 23.89 0.76
CA SER A 492 -24.78 23.46 1.57
C SER A 492 -24.47 22.30 2.55
N GLY A 493 -23.24 22.28 3.09
CA GLY A 493 -22.78 21.21 4.00
C GLY A 493 -22.27 19.95 3.30
N THR A 494 -22.25 19.92 1.96
CA THR A 494 -21.68 18.83 1.17
C THR A 494 -20.38 19.29 0.52
N LEU A 495 -19.30 18.54 0.76
CA LEU A 495 -18.05 18.73 0.05
C LEU A 495 -18.14 18.09 -1.35
N ASN A 496 -18.00 18.93 -2.37
CA ASN A 496 -17.99 18.58 -3.79
C ASN A 496 -16.61 18.86 -4.40
N LEU A 497 -16.42 18.38 -5.62
CA LEU A 497 -15.25 18.67 -6.44
C LEU A 497 -15.70 19.52 -7.63
N GLU A 498 -15.14 20.70 -7.78
CA GLU A 498 -15.34 21.56 -8.95
C GLU A 498 -14.09 21.50 -9.83
N PHE A 499 -14.28 21.32 -11.13
CA PHE A 499 -13.19 21.36 -12.07
C PHE A 499 -13.61 21.97 -13.41
N LYS A 500 -12.62 22.51 -14.11
CA LYS A 500 -12.75 23.02 -15.47
C LYS A 500 -11.61 22.47 -16.30
N GLY A 501 -11.91 21.93 -17.47
CA GLY A 501 -10.90 21.43 -18.40
C GLY A 501 -11.50 20.95 -19.71
N ARG A 502 -10.67 20.30 -20.51
CA ARG A 502 -11.10 19.70 -21.78
C ARG A 502 -11.82 18.38 -21.52
N ALA A 503 -12.94 18.18 -22.20
CA ALA A 503 -13.68 16.94 -22.15
C ALA A 503 -14.18 16.55 -23.54
N TRP A 504 -14.18 15.25 -23.81
CA TRP A 504 -14.67 14.67 -25.06
C TRP A 504 -15.87 13.78 -24.78
N ASP A 505 -16.64 13.53 -25.81
CA ASP A 505 -17.59 12.43 -25.83
C ASP A 505 -16.82 11.10 -25.75
N ILE A 506 -17.30 10.17 -24.93
CA ILE A 506 -16.71 8.83 -24.86
C ILE A 506 -16.75 8.11 -26.21
N ASP A 507 -17.74 8.38 -27.07
CA ASP A 507 -17.85 7.78 -28.40
C ASP A 507 -16.69 8.19 -29.33
N SER A 508 -16.04 9.32 -29.03
CA SER A 508 -14.83 9.74 -29.75
C SER A 508 -13.65 8.76 -29.55
N PHE A 509 -13.72 7.88 -28.55
CA PHE A 509 -12.71 6.84 -28.29
C PHE A 509 -13.12 5.47 -28.83
N LEU A 510 -14.34 5.30 -29.34
CA LEU A 510 -14.85 4.01 -29.83
C LEU A 510 -14.68 3.80 -31.32
N GLN A 511 -14.32 4.84 -32.08
CA GLN A 511 -14.22 4.73 -33.53
C GLN A 511 -13.01 3.87 -33.89
N PRO A 512 -13.20 2.68 -34.50
CA PRO A 512 -12.08 1.88 -34.95
C PRO A 512 -11.32 2.67 -36.02
N ILE A 513 -10.01 2.80 -35.85
CA ILE A 513 -9.14 3.32 -36.89
C ILE A 513 -9.12 2.26 -37.99
N ASP A 514 -9.76 2.52 -39.14
CA ASP A 514 -9.46 1.76 -40.35
C ASP A 514 -8.14 2.29 -40.90
N PRO A 515 -7.03 1.54 -40.81
CA PRO A 515 -5.72 2.00 -41.28
C PRO A 515 -5.71 2.27 -42.79
N LYS A 516 -6.72 1.78 -43.53
CA LYS A 516 -6.81 1.87 -44.98
C LYS A 516 -7.71 3.00 -45.46
N ASP A 517 -8.50 3.63 -44.58
CA ASP A 517 -9.38 4.74 -44.97
C ASP A 517 -8.62 6.07 -44.99
N SER A 518 -7.72 6.18 -45.97
CA SER A 518 -6.97 7.40 -46.30
C SER A 518 -7.85 8.56 -46.82
N SER A 519 -9.17 8.35 -46.94
CA SER A 519 -10.11 9.34 -47.47
C SER A 519 -10.62 10.34 -46.43
N LEU A 520 -10.49 10.02 -45.14
CA LEU A 520 -10.71 10.96 -44.04
C LEU A 520 -9.49 11.87 -43.89
N GLY A 521 -9.39 12.85 -44.79
CA GLY A 521 -8.27 13.80 -44.84
C GLY A 521 -7.98 14.45 -43.48
N GLY A 522 -6.83 14.09 -42.90
CA GLY A 522 -6.09 14.91 -41.94
C GLY A 522 -6.68 15.13 -40.55
N PHE A 523 -7.83 14.53 -40.21
CA PHE A 523 -8.20 14.43 -38.80
C PHE A 523 -7.33 13.36 -38.16
N ASN A 524 -6.20 13.79 -37.60
CA ASN A 524 -5.46 13.04 -36.59
C ASN A 524 -6.50 12.46 -35.62
N SER A 525 -6.72 11.15 -35.65
CA SER A 525 -7.46 10.52 -34.56
C SER A 525 -6.69 10.91 -33.32
N LEU A 526 -7.34 11.63 -32.41
CA LEU A 526 -6.70 12.12 -31.19
C LEU A 526 -6.00 10.97 -30.44
N PHE A 527 -6.43 9.72 -30.64
CA PHE A 527 -6.07 8.57 -29.84
C PHE A 527 -5.86 7.34 -30.74
N SER A 528 -4.62 6.89 -30.92
CA SER A 528 -4.29 5.64 -31.63
C SER A 528 -3.95 4.55 -30.61
N PRO A 529 -4.50 3.33 -30.73
CA PRO A 529 -4.07 2.21 -29.89
C PRO A 529 -2.60 1.90 -30.16
N LEU A 530 -1.88 1.47 -29.12
CA LEU A 530 -0.47 1.10 -29.19
C LEU A 530 -0.24 0.10 -30.33
N ASN A 531 0.49 0.55 -31.35
CA ASN A 531 1.33 -0.22 -32.27
C ASN A 531 0.84 -1.63 -32.67
N ASP A 532 0.50 -1.84 -33.96
CA ASP A 532 0.12 -3.14 -34.54
C ASP A 532 1.10 -4.29 -34.23
N ALA A 533 2.36 -3.98 -33.89
CA ALA A 533 3.37 -4.97 -33.52
C ALA A 533 3.14 -5.65 -32.14
N LEU A 534 2.30 -5.10 -31.27
CA LEU A 534 2.01 -5.66 -29.93
C LEU A 534 0.70 -6.47 -29.86
N GLY A 535 -0.04 -6.55 -30.97
CA GLY A 535 -1.27 -7.34 -31.09
C GLY A 535 -2.49 -6.78 -30.34
N PRO A 536 -3.71 -7.27 -30.66
CA PRO A 536 -4.98 -6.81 -30.08
C PRO A 536 -5.17 -7.11 -28.57
N SER A 537 -4.16 -7.65 -27.89
CA SER A 537 -4.16 -7.96 -26.45
C SER A 537 -3.72 -6.80 -25.54
N GLY A 538 -3.40 -5.63 -26.09
CA GLY A 538 -2.83 -4.48 -25.36
C GLY A 538 -3.74 -3.26 -25.20
N TYR A 539 -5.06 -3.37 -25.41
CA TYR A 539 -5.96 -2.25 -25.14
C TYR A 539 -6.26 -2.17 -23.64
N ASP A 540 -5.65 -1.22 -22.93
CA ASP A 540 -5.89 -0.95 -21.49
C ASP A 540 -6.56 0.42 -21.28
N GLY A 541 -7.56 0.74 -22.11
CA GLY A 541 -8.04 2.11 -22.27
C GLY A 541 -9.16 2.54 -21.32
N LEU A 542 -9.91 1.62 -20.71
CA LEU A 542 -11.02 1.96 -19.80
C LEU A 542 -10.95 1.14 -18.52
N MET A 543 -11.19 1.80 -17.40
CA MET A 543 -11.35 1.22 -16.07
C MET A 543 -12.62 1.79 -15.45
N LEU A 544 -13.45 0.94 -14.86
CA LEU A 544 -14.67 1.39 -14.18
C LEU A 544 -14.53 1.17 -12.69
N ASP A 545 -15.15 2.05 -11.91
CA ASP A 545 -15.39 1.75 -10.52
C ASP A 545 -16.20 0.44 -10.44
N GLN A 546 -15.78 -0.51 -9.61
CA GLN A 546 -16.32 -1.87 -9.65
C GLN A 546 -17.83 -1.93 -9.31
N HIS A 547 -18.32 -0.98 -8.51
CA HIS A 547 -19.75 -0.86 -8.23
C HIS A 547 -20.56 -0.40 -9.46
N VAL A 548 -19.94 0.37 -10.37
CA VAL A 548 -20.54 0.76 -11.66
C VAL A 548 -20.52 -0.43 -12.60
N SER A 549 -19.37 -1.09 -12.77
CA SER A 549 -19.26 -2.25 -13.66
C SER A 549 -20.25 -3.35 -13.25
N LEU A 550 -20.37 -3.63 -11.95
CA LEU A 550 -21.31 -4.62 -11.44
C LEU A 550 -22.77 -4.22 -11.72
N ALA A 551 -23.13 -2.96 -11.50
CA ALA A 551 -24.49 -2.47 -11.72
C ALA A 551 -24.89 -2.44 -13.20
N VAL A 552 -23.94 -2.19 -14.10
CA VAL A 552 -24.20 -1.96 -15.53
C VAL A 552 -23.95 -3.22 -16.37
N LEU A 553 -22.90 -3.98 -16.04
CA LEU A 553 -22.41 -5.12 -16.82
C LEU A 553 -22.74 -6.46 -16.17
N GLY A 554 -23.17 -6.46 -14.90
CA GLY A 554 -23.46 -7.68 -14.13
C GLY A 554 -22.22 -8.38 -13.56
N SER A 555 -21.03 -7.81 -13.75
CA SER A 555 -19.76 -8.34 -13.25
C SER A 555 -18.79 -7.23 -12.84
N SER A 556 -17.88 -7.56 -11.91
CA SER A 556 -16.77 -6.68 -11.55
C SER A 556 -15.69 -6.76 -12.63
N ILE A 557 -15.46 -5.67 -13.36
CA ILE A 557 -14.40 -5.57 -14.37
C ILE A 557 -13.53 -4.39 -13.99
N GLY A 558 -12.29 -4.67 -13.56
CA GLY A 558 -11.34 -3.62 -13.18
C GLY A 558 -10.72 -2.93 -14.39
N LEU A 559 -10.38 -3.69 -15.44
CA LEU A 559 -9.72 -3.21 -16.64
C LEU A 559 -10.25 -3.96 -17.86
N PHE A 560 -10.64 -3.23 -18.90
CA PHE A 560 -11.02 -3.83 -20.18
C PHE A 560 -9.76 -4.09 -21.00
N ARG A 561 -9.50 -5.35 -21.35
CA ARG A 561 -8.34 -5.80 -22.15
C ARG A 561 -8.63 -6.03 -23.64
N SER A 562 -9.88 -5.82 -24.06
CA SER A 562 -10.32 -5.96 -25.45
C SER A 562 -11.15 -4.75 -25.83
N HIS A 563 -10.86 -4.23 -27.01
CA HIS A 563 -11.60 -3.11 -27.59
C HIS A 563 -13.08 -3.45 -27.76
N GLU A 564 -13.40 -4.67 -28.22
CA GLU A 564 -14.78 -5.13 -28.42
C GLU A 564 -15.57 -5.15 -27.10
N ILE A 565 -14.97 -5.68 -26.03
CA ILE A 565 -15.60 -5.72 -24.70
C ILE A 565 -15.79 -4.29 -24.18
N MET A 566 -14.82 -3.40 -24.42
CA MET A 566 -14.90 -1.99 -24.01
C MET A 566 -16.01 -1.24 -24.77
N VAL A 567 -16.10 -1.39 -26.09
CA VAL A 567 -17.20 -0.81 -26.90
C VAL A 567 -18.56 -1.28 -26.38
N GLU A 568 -18.70 -2.59 -26.13
CA GLU A 568 -19.93 -3.14 -25.58
C GLU A 568 -20.26 -2.59 -24.18
N ALA A 569 -19.24 -2.41 -23.34
CA ALA A 569 -19.41 -1.80 -22.02
C ALA A 569 -19.85 -0.34 -22.11
N VAL A 570 -19.27 0.45 -23.03
CA VAL A 570 -19.68 1.85 -23.25
C VAL A 570 -21.12 1.94 -23.74
N ARG A 571 -21.55 1.08 -24.66
CA ARG A 571 -22.96 1.01 -25.08
C ARG A 571 -23.89 0.71 -23.91
N LYS A 572 -23.54 -0.26 -23.06
CA LYS A 572 -24.33 -0.56 -21.84
C LYS A 572 -24.34 0.61 -20.86
N LEU A 573 -23.24 1.33 -20.71
CA LEU A 573 -23.19 2.55 -19.88
C LEU A 573 -24.09 3.65 -20.45
N GLN A 574 -24.06 3.87 -21.76
CA GLN A 574 -24.94 4.84 -22.43
C GLN A 574 -26.41 4.45 -22.26
N ASP A 575 -26.76 3.17 -22.40
CA ASP A 575 -28.12 2.68 -22.13
C ASP A 575 -28.51 2.86 -20.66
N TYR A 576 -27.58 2.65 -19.73
CA TYR A 576 -27.84 2.73 -18.30
C TYR A 576 -28.01 4.17 -17.80
N TYR A 577 -27.24 5.11 -18.35
CA TYR A 577 -27.28 6.53 -17.97
C TYR A 577 -28.16 7.37 -18.89
N GLY A 578 -28.50 6.88 -20.08
CA GLY A 578 -29.09 7.69 -21.14
C GLY A 578 -30.57 7.55 -21.43
N LYS A 579 -31.26 6.60 -20.81
CA LYS A 579 -32.70 6.36 -21.07
C LYS A 579 -33.65 7.50 -20.65
N ASP A 580 -33.22 8.46 -19.83
CA ASP A 580 -34.12 9.45 -19.22
C ASP A 580 -33.91 10.92 -19.67
N VAL A 581 -32.91 11.23 -20.50
CA VAL A 581 -32.68 12.62 -20.96
C VAL A 581 -33.35 12.84 -22.31
N ALA A 582 -34.65 13.09 -22.29
CA ALA A 582 -35.48 13.31 -23.47
C ALA A 582 -34.93 14.39 -24.43
N GLY A 583 -34.52 13.96 -25.63
CA GLY A 583 -34.72 14.74 -26.86
C GLY A 583 -33.55 15.51 -27.49
N ASN A 584 -32.43 15.75 -26.79
CA ASN A 584 -31.39 16.68 -27.31
C ASN A 584 -30.10 16.04 -27.84
N GLY A 585 -30.02 14.72 -27.98
CA GLY A 585 -28.92 14.04 -28.70
C GLY A 585 -27.51 14.31 -28.17
N CYS A 586 -27.37 14.87 -26.96
CA CYS A 586 -26.08 15.15 -26.38
C CYS A 586 -25.51 13.86 -25.77
N PRO A 587 -24.26 13.49 -26.07
CA PRO A 587 -23.63 12.33 -25.47
C PRO A 587 -23.56 12.49 -23.97
N ILE A 588 -24.02 11.45 -23.28
CA ILE A 588 -24.26 11.47 -21.84
C ILE A 588 -22.99 11.16 -21.07
N LEU A 589 -22.04 10.46 -21.66
CA LEU A 589 -20.78 10.11 -21.02
C LEU A 589 -19.68 11.00 -21.57
N ARG A 590 -18.83 11.49 -20.66
CA ARG A 590 -17.71 12.37 -21.00
C ARG A 590 -16.42 11.79 -20.46
N VAL A 591 -15.33 12.01 -21.17
CA VAL A 591 -13.98 11.79 -20.67
C VAL A 591 -13.32 13.15 -20.49
N ALA A 592 -13.09 13.55 -19.25
CA ALA A 592 -12.39 14.80 -18.93
C ALA A 592 -10.89 14.54 -18.79
N SER A 593 -10.05 15.31 -19.48
CA SER A 593 -8.60 15.18 -19.40
C SER A 593 -8.10 15.47 -17.98
N LEU A 594 -7.47 14.48 -17.35
CA LEU A 594 -6.94 14.62 -15.98
C LEU A 594 -5.47 15.01 -16.03
N GLY A 595 -4.67 14.29 -16.81
CA GLY A 595 -3.26 14.60 -16.95
C GLY A 595 -2.56 13.73 -17.99
N CYS A 596 -1.30 14.08 -18.24
CA CYS A 596 -0.42 13.26 -19.07
C CYS A 596 0.96 13.09 -18.43
N SER A 597 1.67 12.05 -18.85
CA SER A 597 3.06 11.79 -18.54
C SER A 597 3.84 11.49 -19.82
N TYR A 598 5.06 12.02 -19.92
CA TYR A 598 5.96 11.79 -21.05
C TYR A 598 7.41 11.75 -20.60
N VAL A 599 8.25 11.05 -21.36
CA VAL A 599 9.71 11.11 -21.21
C VAL A 599 10.22 12.21 -22.13
N ASP A 600 11.07 13.09 -21.63
CA ASP A 600 11.65 14.16 -22.45
C ASP A 600 12.30 13.56 -23.71
N TYR A 601 12.02 14.15 -24.87
CA TYR A 601 12.48 13.69 -26.19
C TYR A 601 11.96 12.34 -26.67
N ALA A 602 11.05 11.68 -25.93
CA ALA A 602 10.32 10.54 -26.47
C ALA A 602 9.10 11.03 -27.26
N PRO A 603 8.77 10.37 -28.39
CA PRO A 603 7.55 10.68 -29.15
C PRO A 603 6.28 10.19 -28.45
N ILE A 604 6.38 9.61 -27.25
CA ILE A 604 5.29 8.90 -26.60
C ILE A 604 4.75 9.73 -25.44
N VAL A 605 3.45 10.03 -25.46
CA VAL A 605 2.72 10.68 -24.38
C VAL A 605 1.63 9.74 -23.87
N GLN A 606 1.66 9.46 -22.56
CA GLN A 606 0.62 8.68 -21.90
C GLN A 606 -0.37 9.63 -21.25
N HIS A 607 -1.66 9.40 -21.45
CA HIS A 607 -2.72 10.24 -20.92
C HIS A 607 -3.67 9.46 -20.02
N VAL A 608 -4.30 10.20 -19.12
CA VAL A 608 -5.38 9.72 -18.26
C VAL A 608 -6.51 10.73 -18.24
N GLY A 609 -7.74 10.24 -18.25
CA GLY A 609 -8.96 11.01 -18.14
C GLY A 609 -9.94 10.44 -17.12
N ILE A 610 -10.77 11.29 -16.54
CA ILE A 610 -11.88 10.90 -15.67
C ILE A 610 -13.09 10.59 -16.54
N VAL A 611 -13.69 9.41 -16.37
CA VAL A 611 -14.94 9.07 -17.04
C VAL A 611 -16.11 9.55 -16.17
N LEU A 612 -16.98 10.35 -16.77
CA LEU A 612 -18.06 11.08 -16.11
C LEU A 612 -19.41 10.66 -16.67
N ALA A 613 -20.40 10.54 -15.79
CA ALA A 613 -21.81 10.34 -16.13
C ALA A 613 -22.68 11.31 -15.31
N PRO A 614 -23.88 11.68 -15.77
CA PRO A 614 -24.78 12.52 -14.99
C PRO A 614 -25.25 11.79 -13.72
N SER A 615 -25.44 12.54 -12.63
CA SER A 615 -25.94 11.99 -11.38
C SER A 615 -27.40 11.53 -11.49
N LYS A 616 -27.71 10.31 -11.01
CA LYS A 616 -29.08 9.79 -10.95
C LYS A 616 -29.91 10.35 -9.79
N ASP A 617 -29.26 10.81 -8.72
CA ASP A 617 -29.97 11.27 -7.51
C ASP A 617 -30.79 12.55 -7.77
N GLU A 618 -30.38 13.37 -8.74
CA GLU A 618 -31.15 14.54 -9.18
C GLU A 618 -32.31 14.21 -10.13
N GLN A 619 -32.25 13.09 -10.86
CA GLN A 619 -33.36 12.67 -11.73
C GLN A 619 -34.65 12.48 -10.91
N ASN A 620 -34.52 11.92 -9.70
CA ASN A 620 -35.63 11.76 -8.75
C ASN A 620 -36.07 13.07 -8.05
N ALA A 621 -35.26 14.13 -8.11
CA ALA A 621 -35.57 15.45 -7.55
C ALA A 621 -36.29 16.35 -8.58
N HIS A 622 -36.03 16.15 -9.88
CA HIS A 622 -36.67 16.87 -10.97
C HIS A 622 -38.19 16.61 -11.04
N ASP A 623 -38.63 15.42 -10.64
CA ASP A 623 -40.05 15.06 -10.45
C ASP A 623 -40.76 15.89 -9.37
N ARG A 624 -40.01 16.59 -8.50
CA ARG A 624 -40.57 17.40 -7.39
C ARG A 624 -40.73 18.89 -7.71
N GLY A 625 -40.60 19.29 -8.98
CA GLY A 625 -40.98 20.64 -9.45
C GLY A 625 -40.02 21.79 -9.10
N SER A 626 -38.82 21.49 -8.59
CA SER A 626 -37.79 22.51 -8.36
C SER A 626 -37.08 22.88 -9.67
N ARG A 627 -37.50 23.97 -10.31
CA ARG A 627 -36.84 24.60 -11.49
C ARG A 627 -35.52 25.31 -11.15
N LYS A 628 -34.74 24.84 -10.17
CA LYS A 628 -33.31 25.21 -10.16
C LYS A 628 -32.73 24.63 -11.44
N LYS A 629 -31.99 25.43 -12.20
CA LYS A 629 -31.25 24.95 -13.38
C LYS A 629 -30.55 23.66 -12.96
N ALA A 630 -30.92 22.54 -13.58
CA ALA A 630 -30.26 21.25 -13.45
C ALA A 630 -28.85 21.37 -14.06
N ASN A 631 -28.02 22.19 -13.43
CA ASN A 631 -26.64 22.40 -13.80
C ASN A 631 -25.86 21.20 -13.24
N GLU A 632 -25.56 20.27 -14.14
CA GLU A 632 -24.22 19.69 -14.27
C GLU A 632 -23.64 18.99 -13.03
N ILE A 633 -24.43 18.27 -12.23
CA ILE A 633 -23.85 17.32 -11.26
C ILE A 633 -23.43 16.05 -11.99
N TRP A 634 -22.11 15.87 -12.11
CA TRP A 634 -21.49 14.70 -12.69
C TRP A 634 -20.94 13.77 -11.62
N CYS A 635 -21.11 12.47 -11.86
CA CYS A 635 -20.47 11.40 -11.11
C CYS A 635 -19.26 10.91 -11.90
N ARG A 636 -18.10 10.86 -11.24
CA ARG A 636 -16.99 10.02 -11.68
C ARG A 636 -17.45 8.55 -11.65
N ILE A 637 -17.21 7.80 -12.72
CA ILE A 637 -17.58 6.39 -12.83
C ILE A 637 -16.41 5.48 -13.21
N GLY A 638 -15.25 6.06 -13.50
CA GLY A 638 -14.06 5.33 -13.93
C GLY A 638 -12.92 6.23 -14.39
N LEU A 639 -11.91 5.61 -14.99
CA LEU A 639 -10.77 6.25 -15.63
C LEU A 639 -10.63 5.73 -17.05
N MET A 640 -10.15 6.61 -17.93
CA MET A 640 -9.78 6.29 -19.30
C MET A 640 -8.28 6.56 -19.47
N ARG A 641 -7.60 5.72 -20.24
CA ARG A 641 -6.19 5.85 -20.57
C ARG A 641 -5.99 5.73 -22.05
N TRP A 642 -4.98 6.41 -22.56
CA TRP A 642 -4.55 6.26 -23.94
C TRP A 642 -3.10 6.69 -24.08
N VAL A 643 -2.51 6.36 -25.21
CA VAL A 643 -1.15 6.75 -25.57
C VAL A 643 -1.19 7.43 -26.94
N GLU A 644 -0.42 8.48 -27.08
CA GLU A 644 -0.23 9.21 -28.32
C GLU A 644 1.25 9.09 -28.73
N ASP A 645 1.49 8.66 -29.97
CA ASP A 645 2.81 8.61 -30.59
C ASP A 645 2.92 9.76 -31.60
N TYR A 646 3.92 10.63 -31.43
CA TYR A 646 4.14 11.89 -32.15
C TYR A 646 5.28 11.86 -33.16
#